data_AF-A0A7S3F664-F1
#
_entry.id   AF-A0A7S3F664-F1
#
_cell.length_a   1.000
_cell.length_b   1.000
_cell.length_c   1.000
_cell.angle_alpha   90.00
_cell.angle_beta   90.00
_cell.angle_gamma   90.00
#
_symmetry.space_group_name_H-M   'P 1'
#
loop_
_entity.id
_entity.type
_entity.pdbx_description
1 polymer ?
#
loop_
_entity_poly.entity_id
_entity_poly.type
_entity_poly.pdbx_seq_one_letter_code
_entity_poly.pdbx_strand_id
1 'polypeptide(L)'
;RAASAARQRPRARPVVVRSAARGVGSGGGKRISQQDFTEKAWGAVVGAPEVARQRRHQIVETEHLTQVLLDDGEGLLPRLLQKAGADPQGASQYTESFMSRQPRVEGDPEQMLGRNMEALVGRARDAQTAMGDKFCSVEHFALALLDDQRFGKGLFQYLGLDRPSLEMAIEAMRGGRGVEDQNPEGKYEALERYARDLTSAAEEGKLDPVIGRDDEIRRCVQVLSRRTKNNPVLIGEPGVGKTAVAEGLAQRIVAGDVPEALQGRRIMSLDMGALIAGAKFRGEFEDRLKSVLQEVQGAAGGIVLFIDEIHTVVGAGASEGSLDASNLLKPMLGRGELRCIGATTLKEHRKYIEKDPALERRFQTVLVDQPTVESTISILRGLRERYEVHHGVRISDAALVEAATLADRYISERFLPDKAIDVVDEAAAKLKMELTSKPRALDDLDRRLVQMEMERLSLRNETGAASKARLARLDSDMVSMKAEQSVMSAEWEEARGAVARVSEIKEEIDKTNVAIAQAEREYDLSKAAELKYGQLISLQNKLEVAEEAAAASGSGGGLSVADEVTEADIGEVICRWTGIPVSKLMQSERDKLLKLEEVLGARVLGQSAAVTAVAEAVQRSRAGLADPNKPLASFLFMGPTGVGKTELCKVDPTPAPQAPRLPFASLSFIFFLGATCTAPHLADTERSLAGSAPQCTTAGASVIPVRLGGCHGAHRHVRVHGEVCRQPPAGRAAGVRGLRGGRPADRGGAPPALHGGAAGRDGEGARRCLQCATAGAG
;
A
#
# COMPACT_ATOMS: atom_id res chain seq x y z
N ARG A 1 9.82 33.70 5.87
CA ARG A 1 9.88 33.51 7.35
C ARG A 1 8.54 33.92 8.01
N ALA A 2 7.39 33.55 7.43
CA ALA A 2 6.07 34.11 7.78
C ALA A 2 4.96 33.02 7.81
N ALA A 3 5.25 31.88 8.45
CA ALA A 3 4.37 30.70 8.47
C ALA A 3 4.37 29.98 9.84
N SER A 4 4.56 30.72 10.94
CA SER A 4 4.85 30.14 12.27
C SER A 4 4.01 30.71 13.43
N ALA A 5 3.01 31.56 13.15
CA ALA A 5 2.27 32.30 14.18
C ALA A 5 0.88 31.73 14.54
N ALA A 6 0.35 30.78 13.76
CA ALA A 6 -1.05 30.35 13.82
C ALA A 6 -1.27 29.02 14.57
N ARG A 7 -0.73 28.85 15.79
CA ARG A 7 -0.95 27.61 16.59
C ARG A 7 -0.93 27.76 18.12
N GLN A 8 -1.62 28.78 18.66
CA GLN A 8 -2.01 28.81 20.07
C GLN A 8 -3.51 29.11 20.22
N ARG A 9 -4.32 28.09 20.55
CA ARG A 9 -5.70 28.29 21.00
C ARG A 9 -5.67 28.78 22.46
N PRO A 10 -6.25 29.95 22.81
CA PRO A 10 -6.44 30.30 24.21
C PRO A 10 -7.45 29.34 24.85
N ARG A 11 -7.27 29.00 26.14
CA ARG A 11 -8.29 28.28 26.91
C ARG A 11 -9.48 29.22 27.12
N ALA A 12 -10.64 28.88 26.54
CA ALA A 12 -11.87 29.63 26.74
C ALA A 12 -12.22 29.70 28.23
N ARG A 13 -12.48 30.91 28.74
CA ARG A 13 -13.20 31.10 29.99
C ARG A 13 -14.70 30.87 29.73
N PRO A 14 -15.49 30.37 30.71
CA PRO A 14 -16.93 30.24 30.54
C PRO A 14 -17.57 31.62 30.38
N VAL A 15 -18.06 31.92 29.17
CA VAL A 15 -18.81 33.15 28.87
C VAL A 15 -20.22 32.98 29.42
N VAL A 16 -20.48 33.54 30.60
CA VAL A 16 -21.81 33.58 31.19
C VAL A 16 -22.61 34.73 30.56
N VAL A 17 -23.30 34.44 29.45
CA VAL A 17 -24.25 35.37 28.84
C VAL A 17 -25.34 35.70 29.87
N ARG A 18 -25.38 36.95 30.33
CA ARG A 18 -26.36 37.44 31.31
C ARG A 18 -27.52 38.11 30.59
N SER A 19 -28.68 37.47 30.57
CA SER A 19 -29.93 38.12 30.17
C SER A 19 -30.30 39.20 31.20
N ALA A 20 -30.13 40.47 30.83
CA ALA A 20 -30.38 41.63 31.68
C ALA A 20 -31.88 42.00 31.79
N ALA A 21 -32.74 41.02 32.10
CA ALA A 21 -34.19 41.21 32.23
C ALA A 21 -34.57 41.80 33.61
N ARG A 22 -34.69 43.12 33.71
CA ARG A 22 -35.26 43.81 34.89
C ARG A 22 -36.80 43.86 34.81
N GLY A 23 -37.44 42.82 35.35
CA GLY A 23 -38.81 42.90 35.88
C GLY A 23 -39.96 42.49 34.95
N VAL A 24 -40.97 41.89 35.59
CA VAL A 24 -42.33 41.56 35.08
C VAL A 24 -42.40 40.50 33.96
N GLY A 25 -43.10 39.40 34.25
CA GLY A 25 -43.48 38.37 33.27
C GLY A 25 -43.07 36.96 33.68
N SER A 26 -44.04 36.06 33.88
CA SER A 26 -43.76 34.64 34.12
C SER A 26 -43.53 33.94 32.78
N GLY A 27 -42.31 33.47 32.53
CA GLY A 27 -41.93 32.74 31.32
C GLY A 27 -40.66 31.93 31.57
N GLY A 28 -40.76 30.60 31.53
CA GLY A 28 -39.69 29.68 31.93
C GLY A 28 -38.58 29.52 30.90
N GLY A 29 -37.77 30.56 30.69
CA GLY A 29 -36.58 30.50 29.82
C GLY A 29 -35.53 29.52 30.33
N LYS A 30 -35.60 28.25 29.88
CA LYS A 30 -34.56 27.24 30.12
C LYS A 30 -33.22 27.75 29.58
N ARG A 31 -32.23 27.94 30.47
CA ARG A 31 -30.88 28.35 30.06
C ARG A 31 -30.35 27.44 28.96
N ILE A 32 -29.67 28.06 28.00
CA ILE A 32 -28.91 27.37 26.96
C ILE A 32 -27.64 26.82 27.65
N SER A 33 -27.50 25.48 27.67
CA SER A 33 -26.41 24.77 28.36
C SER A 33 -25.59 23.98 27.35
N GLN A 34 -24.27 24.03 27.45
CA GLN A 34 -23.36 23.25 26.58
C GLN A 34 -23.66 21.75 26.61
N GLN A 35 -24.17 21.24 27.74
CA GLN A 35 -24.46 19.81 27.92
C GLN A 35 -25.64 19.32 27.06
N ASP A 36 -26.44 20.21 26.48
CA ASP A 36 -27.64 19.83 25.71
C ASP A 36 -27.36 19.67 24.20
N PHE A 37 -26.15 19.99 23.73
CA PHE A 37 -25.80 20.10 22.30
C PHE A 37 -24.61 19.21 21.94
N THR A 38 -24.45 18.94 20.64
CA THR A 38 -23.20 18.39 20.09
C THR A 38 -22.10 19.46 20.10
N GLU A 39 -20.82 19.06 20.09
CA GLU A 39 -19.66 19.98 20.12
C GLU A 39 -19.70 21.02 18.98
N LYS A 40 -20.16 20.60 17.80
CA LYS A 40 -20.30 21.44 16.60
C LYS A 40 -21.53 22.33 16.64
N ALA A 41 -22.68 21.82 17.04
CA ALA A 41 -23.88 22.63 17.24
C ALA A 41 -23.66 23.70 18.33
N TRP A 42 -22.96 23.34 19.41
CA TRP A 42 -22.51 24.28 20.43
C TRP A 42 -21.50 25.29 19.90
N GLY A 43 -20.51 24.83 19.13
CA GLY A 43 -19.52 25.68 18.46
C GLY A 43 -20.17 26.75 17.58
N ALA A 44 -21.21 26.39 16.83
CA ALA A 44 -21.99 27.32 16.02
C ALA A 44 -22.77 28.35 16.85
N VAL A 45 -23.45 27.91 17.92
CA VAL A 45 -24.15 28.82 18.87
C VAL A 45 -23.18 29.80 19.54
N VAL A 46 -21.96 29.37 19.85
CA VAL A 46 -20.89 30.22 20.41
C VAL A 46 -20.23 31.11 19.35
N GLY A 47 -20.22 30.70 18.08
CA GLY A 47 -19.64 31.46 16.96
C GLY A 47 -20.57 32.54 16.39
N ALA A 48 -21.89 32.35 16.44
CA ALA A 48 -22.87 33.28 15.85
C ALA A 48 -22.73 34.75 16.31
N PRO A 49 -22.42 35.07 17.59
CA PRO A 49 -22.15 36.44 18.01
C PRO A 49 -20.95 37.09 17.33
N GLU A 50 -19.93 36.31 16.95
CA GLU A 50 -18.73 36.84 16.28
C GLU A 50 -19.03 37.21 14.82
N VAL A 51 -19.85 36.43 14.11
CA VAL A 51 -20.34 36.79 12.76
C VAL A 51 -21.21 38.06 12.82
N ALA A 52 -22.10 38.16 13.80
CA ALA A 52 -22.87 39.39 14.04
C ALA A 52 -21.95 40.60 14.29
N ARG A 53 -20.93 40.46 15.15
CA ARG A 53 -19.93 41.50 15.44
C ARG A 53 -19.16 41.92 14.18
N GLN A 54 -18.71 40.98 13.36
CA GLN A 54 -18.00 41.25 12.10
C GLN A 54 -18.87 41.98 11.06
N ARG A 55 -20.16 41.67 10.98
CA ARG A 55 -21.13 42.39 10.11
C ARG A 55 -21.64 43.71 10.72
N ARG A 56 -21.27 44.02 11.98
CA ARG A 56 -21.74 45.16 12.81
C ARG A 56 -23.24 45.11 13.15
N HIS A 57 -23.78 43.92 13.37
CA HIS A 57 -25.16 43.74 13.84
C HIS A 57 -25.19 43.62 15.37
N GLN A 58 -26.07 44.38 16.02
CA GLN A 58 -26.21 44.36 17.50
C GLN A 58 -26.98 43.14 18.02
N ILE A 59 -27.80 42.50 17.18
CA ILE A 59 -28.69 41.40 17.57
C ILE A 59 -28.29 40.12 16.83
N VAL A 60 -28.00 39.07 17.60
CA VAL A 60 -27.62 37.74 17.08
C VAL A 60 -28.87 36.96 16.71
N GLU A 61 -29.27 37.06 15.45
CA GLU A 61 -30.41 36.36 14.85
C GLU A 61 -29.99 35.14 14.00
N THR A 62 -30.98 34.39 13.50
CA THR A 62 -30.85 33.05 12.88
C THR A 62 -29.91 32.97 11.68
N GLU A 63 -29.79 34.05 10.90
CA GLU A 63 -28.88 34.15 9.76
C GLU A 63 -27.39 34.00 10.18
N HIS A 64 -27.00 34.48 11.36
CA HIS A 64 -25.61 34.41 11.84
C HIS A 64 -25.22 32.99 12.27
N LEU A 65 -26.14 32.26 12.90
CA LEU A 65 -25.94 30.84 13.21
C LEU A 65 -25.78 30.03 11.92
N THR A 66 -26.65 30.31 10.94
CA THR A 66 -26.64 29.61 9.65
C THR A 66 -25.33 29.87 8.90
N GLN A 67 -24.81 31.10 8.92
CA GLN A 67 -23.49 31.39 8.33
C GLN A 67 -22.38 30.55 8.99
N VAL A 68 -22.29 30.48 10.32
CA VAL A 68 -21.25 29.66 10.99
C VAL A 68 -21.38 28.18 10.65
N LEU A 69 -22.60 27.68 10.43
CA LEU A 69 -22.84 26.30 10.01
C LEU A 69 -22.50 26.05 8.53
N LEU A 70 -22.49 27.07 7.68
CA LEU A 70 -22.13 26.99 6.25
C LEU A 70 -20.64 27.28 5.99
N ASP A 71 -20.00 28.12 6.81
CA ASP A 71 -18.57 28.45 6.74
C ASP A 71 -17.68 27.24 7.11
N ASP A 72 -18.20 26.29 7.88
CA ASP A 72 -17.58 25.00 8.16
C ASP A 72 -17.76 24.08 6.94
N GLY A 73 -16.92 24.26 5.91
CA GLY A 73 -17.06 23.59 4.61
C GLY A 73 -16.97 22.06 4.60
N GLU A 74 -16.39 21.44 5.64
CA GLU A 74 -16.46 19.98 5.86
C GLU A 74 -17.61 19.55 6.77
N GLY A 75 -18.32 20.52 7.35
CA GLY A 75 -19.34 20.37 8.38
C GLY A 75 -20.67 19.80 7.91
N LEU A 76 -21.54 19.52 8.87
CA LEU A 76 -22.74 18.71 8.64
C LEU A 76 -23.84 19.43 7.82
N LEU A 77 -23.92 20.76 7.86
CA LEU A 77 -24.95 21.49 7.11
C LEU A 77 -24.67 21.55 5.59
N PRO A 78 -23.45 21.91 5.10
CA PRO A 78 -23.11 21.79 3.69
C PRO A 78 -23.31 20.37 3.13
N ARG A 79 -22.87 19.34 3.86
CA ARG A 79 -23.10 17.93 3.49
C ARG A 79 -24.59 17.60 3.38
N LEU A 80 -25.40 18.03 4.36
CA LEU A 80 -26.85 17.80 4.36
C LEU A 80 -27.54 18.45 3.16
N LEU A 81 -27.19 19.71 2.85
CA LEU A 81 -27.75 20.41 1.69
C LEU A 81 -27.38 19.72 0.38
N GLN A 82 -26.10 19.33 0.22
CA GLN A 82 -25.63 18.61 -0.95
C GLN A 82 -26.32 17.24 -1.11
N LYS A 83 -26.50 16.49 -0.01
CA LYS A 83 -27.20 15.19 0.00
C LYS A 83 -28.70 15.31 -0.24
N ALA A 84 -29.28 16.48 0.04
CA ALA A 84 -30.65 16.85 -0.32
C ALA A 84 -30.79 17.41 -1.75
N GLY A 85 -29.69 17.54 -2.51
CA GLY A 85 -29.68 18.02 -3.91
C GLY A 85 -29.57 19.54 -4.08
N ALA A 86 -29.23 20.29 -3.04
CA ALA A 86 -29.07 21.75 -3.08
C ALA A 86 -27.60 22.18 -3.02
N ASP A 87 -27.27 23.34 -3.62
CA ASP A 87 -25.92 23.90 -3.60
C ASP A 87 -25.60 24.63 -2.27
N PRO A 88 -24.58 24.19 -1.50
CA PRO A 88 -24.14 24.88 -0.29
C PRO A 88 -23.51 26.27 -0.55
N GLN A 89 -22.93 26.51 -1.74
CA GLN A 89 -22.35 27.81 -2.06
C GLN A 89 -23.44 28.87 -2.26
N GLY A 90 -24.48 28.55 -3.03
CA GLY A 90 -25.70 29.35 -3.16
C GLY A 90 -26.38 29.59 -1.82
N ALA A 91 -26.41 28.60 -0.92
CA ALA A 91 -26.91 28.77 0.44
C ALA A 91 -26.11 29.83 1.24
N SER A 92 -24.78 29.80 1.15
CA SER A 92 -23.91 30.80 1.80
C SER A 92 -24.08 32.19 1.17
N GLN A 93 -24.09 32.29 -0.17
CA GLN A 93 -24.30 33.55 -0.90
C GLN A 93 -25.68 34.19 -0.58
N TYR A 94 -26.73 33.37 -0.42
CA TYR A 94 -28.04 33.84 0.03
C TYR A 94 -27.97 34.39 1.47
N THR A 95 -27.30 33.67 2.37
CA THR A 95 -27.12 34.04 3.78
C THR A 95 -26.35 35.36 3.91
N GLU A 96 -25.24 35.51 3.19
CA GLU A 96 -24.50 36.77 3.07
C GLU A 96 -25.34 37.91 2.50
N SER A 97 -26.13 37.63 1.45
CA SER A 97 -27.01 38.61 0.80
C SER A 97 -28.17 39.05 1.69
N PHE A 98 -28.63 38.19 2.60
CA PHE A 98 -29.63 38.54 3.61
C PHE A 98 -29.03 39.35 4.75
N MET A 99 -27.84 38.96 5.24
CA MET A 99 -27.08 39.69 6.25
C MET A 99 -26.69 41.09 5.77
N SER A 100 -26.26 41.25 4.50
CA SER A 100 -25.76 42.53 3.98
C SER A 100 -26.82 43.64 3.96
N ARG A 101 -28.11 43.27 3.97
CA ARG A 101 -29.29 44.14 4.00
C ARG A 101 -29.74 44.54 5.40
N GLN A 102 -29.19 43.94 6.46
CA GLN A 102 -29.58 44.26 7.84
C GLN A 102 -28.99 45.62 8.30
N PRO A 103 -29.64 46.32 9.25
CA PRO A 103 -29.09 47.54 9.83
C PRO A 103 -27.75 47.30 10.53
N ARG A 104 -26.77 48.15 10.24
CA ARG A 104 -25.44 48.13 10.89
C ARG A 104 -25.35 49.23 11.93
N VAL A 105 -24.68 48.94 13.05
CA VAL A 105 -24.50 49.85 14.17
C VAL A 105 -23.04 50.33 14.24
N GLU A 106 -22.84 51.60 14.55
CA GLU A 106 -21.50 52.16 14.78
C GLU A 106 -21.07 52.04 16.26
N GLY A 107 -19.77 51.87 16.50
CA GLY A 107 -19.21 51.45 17.79
C GLY A 107 -18.96 49.94 17.87
N ASP A 108 -18.80 49.43 19.09
CA ASP A 108 -18.68 48.00 19.43
C ASP A 108 -19.75 47.65 20.48
N PRO A 109 -21.04 47.49 20.07
CA PRO A 109 -22.14 47.24 21.00
C PRO A 109 -22.11 45.81 21.53
N GLU A 110 -22.41 45.63 22.81
CA GLU A 110 -22.59 44.30 23.43
C GLU A 110 -23.69 43.53 22.67
N GLN A 111 -23.35 42.36 22.13
CA GLN A 111 -24.26 41.60 21.26
C GLN A 111 -25.37 40.94 22.10
N MET A 112 -26.63 41.20 21.74
CA MET A 112 -27.79 40.62 22.41
C MET A 112 -28.35 39.47 21.57
N LEU A 113 -28.84 38.39 22.20
CA LEU A 113 -29.49 37.31 21.46
C LEU A 113 -30.84 37.78 20.91
N GLY A 114 -31.14 37.42 19.66
CA GLY A 114 -32.38 37.77 19.00
C GLY A 114 -33.52 36.81 19.32
N ARG A 115 -34.77 37.33 19.29
CA ARG A 115 -35.98 36.55 19.59
C ARG A 115 -36.18 35.38 18.62
N ASN A 116 -35.76 35.51 17.36
CA ASN A 116 -35.89 34.44 16.38
C ASN A 116 -34.80 33.37 16.59
N MET A 117 -33.58 33.78 17.01
CA MET A 117 -32.54 32.85 17.47
C MET A 117 -32.96 32.07 18.72
N GLU A 118 -33.57 32.72 19.73
CA GLU A 118 -34.14 32.01 20.90
C GLU A 118 -35.23 31.00 20.47
N ALA A 119 -36.13 31.39 19.57
CA ALA A 119 -37.17 30.52 19.04
C ALA A 119 -36.63 29.36 18.20
N LEU A 120 -35.54 29.58 17.45
CA LEU A 120 -34.85 28.54 16.67
C LEU A 120 -34.23 27.48 17.59
N VAL A 121 -33.55 27.89 18.66
CA VAL A 121 -33.00 26.97 19.68
C VAL A 121 -34.10 26.20 20.42
N GLY A 122 -35.29 26.79 20.58
CA GLY A 122 -36.50 26.09 21.02
C GLY A 122 -36.88 24.98 20.04
N ARG A 123 -37.21 25.35 18.79
CA ARG A 123 -37.64 24.41 17.74
C ARG A 123 -36.62 23.28 17.48
N ALA A 124 -35.33 23.55 17.59
CA ALA A 124 -34.29 22.53 17.44
C ALA A 124 -34.30 21.49 18.58
N ARG A 125 -34.58 21.91 19.82
CA ARG A 125 -34.79 20.98 20.95
C ARG A 125 -36.12 20.22 20.84
N ASP A 126 -37.16 20.83 20.25
CA ASP A 126 -38.42 20.14 19.97
C ASP A 126 -38.22 19.05 18.88
N ALA A 127 -37.49 19.37 17.80
CA ALA A 127 -37.10 18.42 16.76
C ALA A 127 -36.21 17.27 17.30
N GLN A 128 -35.20 17.60 18.12
CA GLN A 128 -34.40 16.62 18.86
C GLN A 128 -35.29 15.65 19.65
N THR A 129 -36.26 16.18 20.39
CA THR A 129 -37.17 15.39 21.23
C THR A 129 -38.09 14.50 20.37
N ALA A 130 -38.56 15.00 19.23
CA ALA A 130 -39.38 14.24 18.28
C ALA A 130 -38.61 13.10 17.59
N MET A 131 -37.30 13.30 17.35
CA MET A 131 -36.41 12.26 16.80
C MET A 131 -35.88 11.28 17.87
N GLY A 132 -36.19 11.50 19.16
CA GLY A 132 -35.72 10.65 20.26
C GLY A 132 -34.25 10.86 20.64
N ASP A 133 -33.61 11.92 20.13
CA ASP A 133 -32.19 12.17 20.28
C ASP A 133 -31.81 12.73 21.65
N LYS A 134 -30.59 12.46 22.10
CA LYS A 134 -30.10 12.85 23.43
C LYS A 134 -29.43 14.23 23.45
N PHE A 135 -28.81 14.63 22.34
CA PHE A 135 -28.19 15.95 22.18
C PHE A 135 -28.71 16.66 20.93
N CYS A 136 -28.88 17.98 21.01
CA CYS A 136 -29.26 18.81 19.88
C CYS A 136 -28.09 18.95 18.88
N SER A 137 -28.27 18.44 17.65
CA SER A 137 -27.29 18.46 16.57
C SER A 137 -27.54 19.58 15.55
N VAL A 138 -26.67 19.68 14.55
CA VAL A 138 -26.82 20.59 13.40
C VAL A 138 -28.04 20.23 12.53
N GLU A 139 -28.41 18.95 12.45
CA GLU A 139 -29.58 18.49 11.67
C GLU A 139 -30.89 19.04 12.26
N HIS A 140 -31.00 19.09 13.60
CA HIS A 140 -32.16 19.69 14.27
C HIS A 140 -32.25 21.20 14.05
N PHE A 141 -31.11 21.89 13.93
CA PHE A 141 -31.09 23.30 13.54
C PHE A 141 -31.54 23.49 12.08
N ALA A 142 -31.14 22.61 11.15
CA ALA A 142 -31.62 22.63 9.77
C ALA A 142 -33.15 22.44 9.69
N LEU A 143 -33.70 21.46 10.42
CA LEU A 143 -35.16 21.25 10.52
C LEU A 143 -35.89 22.42 11.18
N ALA A 144 -35.28 23.08 12.16
CA ALA A 144 -35.86 24.24 12.85
C ALA A 144 -35.82 25.54 12.00
N LEU A 145 -34.93 25.61 11.00
CA LEU A 145 -34.84 26.71 10.04
C LEU A 145 -35.96 26.65 8.98
N LEU A 146 -36.43 25.45 8.59
CA LEU A 146 -37.62 25.30 7.73
C LEU A 146 -38.87 25.97 8.29
N ASP A 147 -38.97 26.08 9.62
CA ASP A 147 -40.09 26.73 10.30
C ASP A 147 -39.85 28.23 10.57
N ASP A 148 -38.65 28.75 10.28
CA ASP A 148 -38.24 30.11 10.62
C ASP A 148 -38.84 31.18 9.69
N GLN A 149 -39.59 32.12 10.27
CA GLN A 149 -40.30 33.16 9.52
C GLN A 149 -39.43 34.39 9.16
N ARG A 150 -38.26 34.56 9.79
CA ARG A 150 -37.36 35.71 9.55
C ARG A 150 -36.50 35.48 8.31
N PHE A 151 -35.87 34.30 8.25
CA PHE A 151 -34.79 34.02 7.32
C PHE A 151 -34.88 32.60 6.74
N GLY A 152 -35.02 31.58 7.59
CA GLY A 152 -34.83 30.18 7.18
C GLY A 152 -35.80 29.71 6.09
N LYS A 153 -37.09 30.08 6.16
CA LYS A 153 -38.05 29.77 5.08
C LYS A 153 -37.64 30.32 3.72
N GLY A 154 -37.08 31.54 3.69
CA GLY A 154 -36.60 32.15 2.45
C GLY A 154 -35.38 31.43 1.87
N LEU A 155 -34.46 30.98 2.73
CA LEU A 155 -33.31 30.18 2.32
C LEU A 155 -33.74 28.84 1.71
N PHE A 156 -34.54 28.04 2.42
CA PHE A 156 -34.96 26.72 1.92
C PHE A 156 -35.86 26.81 0.67
N GLN A 157 -36.70 27.84 0.55
CA GLN A 157 -37.44 28.14 -0.68
C GLN A 157 -36.51 28.49 -1.86
N TYR A 158 -35.45 29.27 -1.63
CA TYR A 158 -34.45 29.59 -2.66
C TYR A 158 -33.68 28.34 -3.12
N LEU A 159 -33.39 27.42 -2.20
CA LEU A 159 -32.72 26.14 -2.48
C LEU A 159 -33.65 25.07 -3.08
N GLY A 160 -34.96 25.33 -3.21
CA GLY A 160 -35.94 24.36 -3.71
C GLY A 160 -36.21 23.19 -2.77
N LEU A 161 -35.81 23.28 -1.49
CA LEU A 161 -35.89 22.20 -0.52
C LEU A 161 -37.16 22.29 0.33
N ASP A 162 -37.78 21.13 0.58
CA ASP A 162 -38.90 20.96 1.49
C ASP A 162 -38.55 20.08 2.71
N ARG A 163 -39.52 19.91 3.62
CA ARG A 163 -39.34 19.12 4.84
C ARG A 163 -39.08 17.62 4.54
N PRO A 164 -39.88 16.91 3.73
CA PRO A 164 -39.59 15.54 3.30
C PRO A 164 -38.18 15.34 2.75
N SER A 165 -37.73 16.21 1.83
CA SER A 165 -36.40 16.09 1.21
C SER A 165 -35.28 16.22 2.24
N LEU A 166 -35.41 17.15 3.20
CA LEU A 166 -34.44 17.33 4.27
C LEU A 166 -34.46 16.17 5.27
N GLU A 167 -35.64 15.65 5.62
CA GLU A 167 -35.79 14.53 6.55
C GLU A 167 -35.22 13.23 5.94
N MET A 168 -35.44 12.97 4.64
CA MET A 168 -34.79 11.88 3.89
C MET A 168 -33.27 12.03 3.84
N ALA A 169 -32.75 13.24 3.61
CA ALA A 169 -31.31 13.49 3.56
C ALA A 169 -30.63 13.31 4.94
N ILE A 170 -31.34 13.67 6.03
CA ILE A 170 -30.90 13.39 7.42
C ILE A 170 -30.86 11.87 7.67
N GLU A 171 -31.92 11.13 7.32
CA GLU A 171 -31.96 9.67 7.47
C GLU A 171 -30.82 8.99 6.68
N ALA A 172 -30.53 9.47 5.45
CA ALA A 172 -29.45 9.00 4.59
C ALA A 172 -28.02 9.43 5.02
N MET A 173 -27.86 10.37 5.95
CA MET A 173 -26.58 10.61 6.65
C MET A 173 -26.46 9.77 7.93
N ARG A 174 -27.56 9.63 8.67
CA ARG A 174 -27.59 8.90 9.95
C ARG A 174 -27.52 7.39 9.81
N GLY A 175 -28.04 6.84 8.71
CA GLY A 175 -28.18 5.38 8.54
C GLY A 175 -29.06 4.76 9.64
N GLY A 176 -30.11 5.47 10.06
CA GLY A 176 -31.00 5.06 11.16
C GLY A 176 -30.41 5.18 12.59
N ARG A 177 -29.26 5.84 12.77
CA ARG A 177 -28.65 6.07 14.10
C ARG A 177 -29.15 7.35 14.76
N GLY A 178 -29.34 7.32 16.08
CA GLY A 178 -29.62 8.50 16.90
C GLY A 178 -28.36 9.19 17.44
N VAL A 179 -28.51 10.46 17.83
CA VAL A 179 -27.47 11.32 18.40
C VAL A 179 -27.36 11.08 19.91
N GLU A 180 -26.70 9.98 20.28
CA GLU A 180 -26.47 9.55 21.67
C GLU A 180 -25.23 10.18 22.34
N ASP A 181 -24.33 10.77 21.54
CA ASP A 181 -23.03 11.32 21.92
C ASP A 181 -22.87 12.80 21.51
N GLN A 182 -22.01 13.55 22.20
CA GLN A 182 -21.75 14.97 21.87
C GLN A 182 -20.94 15.17 20.58
N ASN A 183 -20.33 14.13 20.01
CA ASN A 183 -19.64 14.21 18.72
C ASN A 183 -20.09 13.07 17.78
N PRO A 184 -21.28 13.20 17.15
CA PRO A 184 -21.78 12.22 16.19
C PRO A 184 -21.08 12.36 14.82
N GLU A 185 -20.63 13.56 14.46
CA GLU A 185 -19.99 13.86 13.17
C GLU A 185 -18.70 13.05 12.94
N GLY A 186 -17.99 12.67 14.01
CA GLY A 186 -16.87 11.73 13.93
C GLY A 186 -17.25 10.27 13.62
N LYS A 187 -18.55 9.92 13.70
CA LYS A 187 -19.08 8.54 13.56
C LYS A 187 -19.98 8.35 12.33
N TYR A 188 -20.40 9.43 11.67
CA TYR A 188 -21.01 9.40 10.33
C TYR A 188 -19.92 9.22 9.25
N GLU A 189 -20.25 8.50 8.18
CA GLU A 189 -19.37 8.28 7.01
C GLU A 189 -17.97 7.80 7.44
N ALA A 190 -17.91 6.89 8.42
CA ALA A 190 -16.67 6.41 9.01
C ALA A 190 -15.95 5.45 8.06
N LEU A 191 -16.71 4.66 7.31
CA LEU A 191 -16.16 3.77 6.28
C LEU A 191 -15.43 4.57 5.19
N GLU A 192 -16.01 5.68 4.70
CA GLU A 192 -15.40 6.52 3.66
C GLU A 192 -14.13 7.27 4.13
N ARG A 193 -13.97 7.48 5.45
CA ARG A 193 -12.79 8.12 6.05
C ARG A 193 -11.66 7.15 6.40
N TYR A 194 -11.98 5.87 6.57
CA TYR A 194 -11.05 4.85 7.08
C TYR A 194 -10.91 3.62 6.18
N ALA A 195 -11.57 3.60 5.02
CA ALA A 195 -11.42 2.57 3.99
C ALA A 195 -11.50 3.15 2.57
N ARG A 196 -10.81 2.51 1.63
CA ARG A 196 -10.86 2.79 0.19
C ARG A 196 -11.81 1.82 -0.51
N ASP A 197 -12.79 2.33 -1.25
CA ASP A 197 -13.68 1.50 -2.08
C ASP A 197 -12.92 0.99 -3.31
N LEU A 198 -12.55 -0.30 -3.30
CA LEU A 198 -11.84 -0.94 -4.42
C LEU A 198 -12.78 -1.21 -5.60
N THR A 199 -14.08 -1.38 -5.34
CA THR A 199 -15.09 -1.54 -6.39
C THR A 199 -15.30 -0.25 -7.17
N SER A 200 -15.42 0.90 -6.50
CA SER A 200 -15.43 2.21 -7.17
C SER A 200 -14.11 2.49 -7.90
N ALA A 201 -12.96 2.20 -7.28
CA ALA A 201 -11.66 2.34 -7.96
C ALA A 201 -11.51 1.44 -9.20
N ALA A 202 -12.18 0.28 -9.25
CA ALA A 202 -12.27 -0.56 -10.45
C ALA A 202 -13.24 0.02 -11.49
N GLU A 203 -14.38 0.58 -11.06
CA GLU A 203 -15.35 1.23 -11.97
C GLU A 203 -14.75 2.42 -12.71
N GLU A 204 -13.94 3.22 -12.00
CA GLU A 204 -13.17 4.36 -12.49
C GLU A 204 -11.88 3.97 -13.27
N GLY A 205 -11.57 2.68 -13.40
CA GLY A 205 -10.36 2.20 -14.07
C GLY A 205 -9.04 2.43 -13.31
N LYS A 206 -9.06 2.93 -12.08
CA LYS A 206 -7.87 3.31 -11.29
C LYS A 206 -7.09 2.13 -10.68
N LEU A 207 -7.58 0.91 -10.77
CA LEU A 207 -6.87 -0.30 -10.32
C LEU A 207 -6.14 -0.98 -11.49
N ASP A 208 -4.92 -1.45 -11.24
CA ASP A 208 -4.07 -2.07 -12.25
C ASP A 208 -4.57 -3.46 -12.69
N PRO A 209 -4.34 -3.87 -13.95
CA PRO A 209 -4.82 -5.15 -14.45
C PRO A 209 -4.15 -6.31 -13.70
N VAL A 210 -4.96 -7.23 -13.17
CA VAL A 210 -4.47 -8.34 -12.34
C VAL A 210 -4.23 -9.58 -13.19
N ILE A 211 -2.97 -9.79 -13.59
CA ILE A 211 -2.56 -10.92 -14.45
C ILE A 211 -2.18 -12.15 -13.61
N GLY A 212 -2.63 -13.33 -14.02
CA GLY A 212 -2.10 -14.62 -13.53
C GLY A 212 -2.49 -15.01 -12.10
N ARG A 213 -3.57 -14.45 -11.54
CA ARG A 213 -4.12 -14.76 -10.21
C ARG A 213 -5.55 -15.31 -10.23
N ASP A 214 -5.95 -15.88 -11.37
CA ASP A 214 -7.34 -16.26 -11.64
C ASP A 214 -7.88 -17.35 -10.72
N ASP A 215 -7.03 -18.28 -10.27
CA ASP A 215 -7.44 -19.36 -9.36
C ASP A 215 -7.52 -18.90 -7.90
N GLU A 216 -6.67 -17.97 -7.46
CA GLU A 216 -6.77 -17.34 -6.14
C GLU A 216 -8.03 -16.45 -6.06
N ILE A 217 -8.32 -15.66 -7.10
CA ILE A 217 -9.55 -14.86 -7.20
C ILE A 217 -10.78 -15.78 -7.23
N ARG A 218 -10.79 -16.81 -8.09
CA ARG A 218 -11.85 -17.83 -8.14
C ARG A 218 -12.02 -18.56 -6.80
N ARG A 219 -10.94 -18.82 -6.07
CA ARG A 219 -10.98 -19.40 -4.73
C ARG A 219 -11.57 -18.43 -3.70
N CYS A 220 -11.25 -17.14 -3.76
CA CYS A 220 -11.90 -16.12 -2.93
C CYS A 220 -13.40 -16.00 -3.21
N VAL A 221 -13.82 -15.97 -4.48
CA VAL A 221 -15.24 -16.06 -4.90
C VAL A 221 -15.92 -17.29 -4.30
N GLN A 222 -15.30 -18.46 -4.44
CA GLN A 222 -15.82 -19.72 -3.89
C GLN A 222 -15.97 -19.65 -2.37
N VAL A 223 -14.99 -19.08 -1.65
CA VAL A 223 -15.00 -18.98 -0.18
C VAL A 223 -16.07 -18.00 0.30
N LEU A 224 -16.13 -16.79 -0.26
CA LEU A 224 -17.13 -15.77 0.11
C LEU A 224 -18.58 -16.24 -0.15
N SER A 225 -18.76 -17.19 -1.08
CA SER A 225 -20.06 -17.81 -1.39
C SER A 225 -20.48 -18.92 -0.40
N ARG A 226 -19.63 -19.32 0.56
CA ARG A 226 -19.95 -20.40 1.53
C ARG A 226 -20.90 -19.93 2.63
N ARG A 227 -21.63 -20.90 3.21
CA ARG A 227 -22.40 -20.71 4.46
C ARG A 227 -21.53 -20.74 5.73
N THR A 228 -20.37 -21.39 5.70
CA THR A 228 -19.43 -21.52 6.84
C THR A 228 -17.98 -21.53 6.36
N LYS A 229 -17.05 -21.04 7.20
CA LYS A 229 -15.68 -20.66 6.80
C LYS A 229 -15.69 -19.82 5.51
N ASN A 230 -16.43 -18.71 5.57
CA ASN A 230 -16.82 -17.87 4.42
C ASN A 230 -16.03 -16.55 4.31
N ASN A 231 -14.95 -16.42 5.09
CA ASN A 231 -14.01 -15.30 5.03
C ASN A 231 -12.67 -15.86 4.53
N PRO A 232 -12.17 -15.52 3.33
CA PRO A 232 -10.87 -15.98 2.89
C PRO A 232 -9.75 -15.26 3.66
N VAL A 233 -8.64 -15.97 3.92
CA VAL A 233 -7.37 -15.36 4.33
C VAL A 233 -6.33 -15.72 3.28
N LEU A 234 -5.81 -14.68 2.63
CA LEU A 234 -4.69 -14.72 1.70
C LEU A 234 -3.41 -14.85 2.50
N ILE A 235 -2.74 -16.00 2.35
CA ILE A 235 -1.53 -16.36 3.08
C ILE A 235 -0.37 -16.45 2.09
N GLY A 236 0.59 -15.56 2.26
CA GLY A 236 1.79 -15.48 1.44
C GLY A 236 2.77 -14.48 2.06
N GLU A 237 4.05 -14.56 1.67
CA GLU A 237 5.07 -13.60 2.14
C GLU A 237 4.76 -12.17 1.58
N PRO A 238 5.46 -11.11 2.04
CA PRO A 238 5.31 -9.76 1.47
C PRO A 238 5.64 -9.74 -0.03
N GLY A 239 5.08 -8.78 -0.77
CA GLY A 239 5.38 -8.58 -2.21
C GLY A 239 4.70 -9.54 -3.19
N VAL A 240 4.19 -10.71 -2.78
CA VAL A 240 3.60 -11.71 -3.71
C VAL A 240 2.28 -11.30 -4.41
N GLY A 241 1.78 -10.07 -4.19
CA GLY A 241 0.53 -9.59 -4.79
C GLY A 241 -0.75 -10.02 -4.05
N LYS A 242 -0.73 -10.10 -2.71
CA LYS A 242 -1.94 -10.39 -1.90
C LYS A 242 -3.06 -9.36 -2.15
N THR A 243 -2.72 -8.07 -2.16
CA THR A 243 -3.66 -6.96 -2.41
C THR A 243 -4.26 -7.04 -3.81
N ALA A 244 -3.45 -7.38 -4.82
CA ALA A 244 -3.91 -7.59 -6.20
C ALA A 244 -4.99 -8.68 -6.31
N VAL A 245 -5.00 -9.71 -5.45
CA VAL A 245 -6.11 -10.71 -5.42
C VAL A 245 -7.43 -10.10 -4.92
N ALA A 246 -7.39 -9.10 -4.05
CA ALA A 246 -8.58 -8.36 -3.62
C ALA A 246 -9.03 -7.31 -4.65
N GLU A 247 -8.08 -6.66 -5.32
CA GLU A 247 -8.33 -5.69 -6.40
C GLU A 247 -8.88 -6.37 -7.66
N GLY A 248 -8.32 -7.51 -8.07
CA GLY A 248 -8.83 -8.34 -9.16
C GLY A 248 -10.19 -8.96 -8.87
N LEU A 249 -10.50 -9.23 -7.60
CA LEU A 249 -11.86 -9.60 -7.18
C LEU A 249 -12.83 -8.41 -7.33
N ALA A 250 -12.41 -7.18 -7.02
CA ALA A 250 -13.23 -5.99 -7.23
C ALA A 250 -13.50 -5.75 -8.72
N GLN A 251 -12.46 -5.86 -9.56
CA GLN A 251 -12.59 -5.82 -11.03
C GLN A 251 -13.61 -6.85 -11.56
N ARG A 252 -13.58 -8.09 -11.06
CA ARG A 252 -14.57 -9.11 -11.47
C ARG A 252 -15.99 -8.85 -10.99
N ILE A 253 -16.19 -8.27 -9.80
CA ILE A 253 -17.54 -7.86 -9.36
C ILE A 253 -18.09 -6.77 -10.28
N VAL A 254 -17.26 -5.79 -10.65
CA VAL A 254 -17.61 -4.68 -11.56
C VAL A 254 -17.85 -5.15 -12.99
N ALA A 255 -17.14 -6.19 -13.44
CA ALA A 255 -17.35 -6.85 -14.73
C ALA A 255 -18.52 -7.85 -14.73
N GLY A 256 -19.11 -8.16 -13.58
CA GLY A 256 -20.17 -9.17 -13.44
C GLY A 256 -19.70 -10.64 -13.48
N ASP A 257 -18.39 -10.92 -13.57
CA ASP A 257 -17.79 -12.28 -13.49
C ASP A 257 -17.76 -12.82 -12.05
N VAL A 258 -18.90 -12.76 -11.38
CA VAL A 258 -19.13 -13.33 -10.06
C VAL A 258 -20.55 -13.92 -9.97
N PRO A 259 -20.78 -14.97 -9.16
CA PRO A 259 -22.13 -15.48 -8.88
C PRO A 259 -23.03 -14.40 -8.29
N GLU A 260 -24.35 -14.50 -8.53
CA GLU A 260 -25.40 -13.62 -7.96
C GLU A 260 -25.17 -13.28 -6.48
N ALA A 261 -24.70 -14.26 -5.70
CA ALA A 261 -24.39 -14.10 -4.29
C ALA A 261 -23.33 -13.02 -3.96
N LEU A 262 -22.53 -12.56 -4.93
CA LEU A 262 -21.51 -11.51 -4.79
C LEU A 262 -21.72 -10.31 -5.73
N GLN A 263 -22.66 -10.37 -6.68
CA GLN A 263 -22.99 -9.25 -7.57
C GLN A 263 -23.47 -8.04 -6.75
N GLY A 264 -23.09 -6.84 -7.17
CA GLY A 264 -23.45 -5.58 -6.50
C GLY A 264 -22.88 -5.39 -5.08
N ARG A 265 -21.96 -6.25 -4.61
CA ARG A 265 -21.28 -6.03 -3.32
C ARG A 265 -20.08 -5.11 -3.48
N ARG A 266 -19.89 -4.18 -2.56
CA ARG A 266 -18.70 -3.31 -2.53
C ARG A 266 -17.55 -3.93 -1.77
N ILE A 267 -16.32 -3.79 -2.26
CA ILE A 267 -15.09 -4.18 -1.54
C ILE A 267 -14.43 -2.95 -0.95
N MET A 268 -14.24 -2.95 0.36
CA MET A 268 -13.69 -1.83 1.12
C MET A 268 -12.35 -2.22 1.75
N SER A 269 -11.25 -1.62 1.32
CA SER A 269 -9.91 -1.82 1.87
C SER A 269 -9.70 -0.94 3.10
N LEU A 270 -9.62 -1.54 4.29
CA LEU A 270 -9.44 -0.82 5.55
C LEU A 270 -8.03 -0.24 5.69
N ASP A 271 -7.92 1.08 5.90
CA ASP A 271 -6.65 1.75 6.17
C ASP A 271 -6.36 1.78 7.69
N MET A 272 -5.52 0.84 8.11
CA MET A 272 -5.01 0.75 9.48
C MET A 272 -4.17 1.98 9.88
N GLY A 273 -3.49 2.62 8.93
CA GLY A 273 -2.76 3.87 9.13
C GLY A 273 -3.71 5.03 9.47
N ALA A 274 -4.77 5.24 8.68
CA ALA A 274 -5.79 6.26 8.95
C ALA A 274 -6.53 6.04 10.29
N LEU A 275 -6.83 4.78 10.65
CA LEU A 275 -7.42 4.46 11.95
C LEU A 275 -6.52 4.85 13.14
N ILE A 276 -5.21 4.63 13.01
CA ILE A 276 -4.21 4.96 14.05
C ILE A 276 -3.86 6.46 14.03
N ALA A 277 -3.90 7.11 12.86
CA ALA A 277 -3.48 8.50 12.66
C ALA A 277 -4.24 9.46 13.59
N GLY A 278 -3.48 10.20 14.41
CA GLY A 278 -4.05 11.17 15.35
C GLY A 278 -4.82 10.58 16.54
N ALA A 279 -4.87 9.25 16.71
CA ALA A 279 -5.31 8.64 17.96
C ALA A 279 -4.23 8.87 19.03
N LYS A 280 -4.59 9.54 20.12
CA LYS A 280 -3.75 9.76 21.31
C LYS A 280 -3.96 8.69 22.36
N PHE A 281 -5.12 8.06 22.36
CA PHE A 281 -5.50 7.02 23.32
C PHE A 281 -6.05 5.78 22.59
N ARG A 282 -5.74 4.60 23.13
CA ARG A 282 -6.18 3.30 22.56
C ARG A 282 -7.70 3.23 22.31
N GLY A 283 -8.51 3.79 23.21
CA GLY A 283 -9.97 3.81 23.07
C GLY A 283 -10.44 4.55 21.81
N GLU A 284 -9.73 5.60 21.38
CA GLU A 284 -10.09 6.34 20.17
C GLU A 284 -9.93 5.48 18.90
N PHE A 285 -8.92 4.59 18.87
CA PHE A 285 -8.78 3.60 17.80
C PHE A 285 -9.89 2.54 17.85
N GLU A 286 -10.19 2.01 19.03
CA GLU A 286 -11.24 0.98 19.19
C GLU A 286 -12.64 1.53 18.85
N ASP A 287 -12.95 2.80 19.20
CA ASP A 287 -14.21 3.46 18.82
C ASP A 287 -14.31 3.78 17.32
N ARG A 288 -13.20 4.15 16.64
CA ARG A 288 -13.16 4.33 15.17
C ARG A 288 -13.38 3.01 14.44
N LEU A 289 -12.67 1.95 14.83
CA LEU A 289 -12.85 0.64 14.24
C LEU A 289 -14.27 0.11 14.49
N LYS A 290 -14.84 0.38 15.67
CA LYS A 290 -16.22 0.05 16.01
C LYS A 290 -17.25 0.81 15.15
N SER A 291 -17.07 2.10 14.86
CA SER A 291 -18.01 2.83 13.99
C SER A 291 -17.99 2.32 12.55
N VAL A 292 -16.80 2.02 12.01
CA VAL A 292 -16.63 1.34 10.70
C VAL A 292 -17.31 -0.02 10.68
N LEU A 293 -17.06 -0.87 11.69
CA LEU A 293 -17.68 -2.19 11.78
C LEU A 293 -19.22 -2.12 11.91
N GLN A 294 -19.76 -1.16 12.67
CA GLN A 294 -21.19 -0.90 12.75
C GLN A 294 -21.79 -0.39 11.44
N GLU A 295 -21.00 0.21 10.55
CA GLU A 295 -21.42 0.67 9.22
C GLU A 295 -21.50 -0.51 8.24
N VAL A 296 -20.48 -1.37 8.23
CA VAL A 296 -20.47 -2.65 7.49
C VAL A 296 -21.61 -3.58 7.95
N GLN A 297 -21.94 -3.59 9.25
CA GLN A 297 -23.10 -4.32 9.79
C GLN A 297 -24.43 -3.73 9.30
N GLY A 298 -24.56 -2.40 9.29
CA GLY A 298 -25.76 -1.70 8.81
C GLY A 298 -26.04 -1.97 7.33
N ALA A 299 -24.99 -2.15 6.52
CA ALA A 299 -25.10 -2.51 5.10
C ALA A 299 -25.58 -3.96 4.83
N ALA A 300 -26.01 -4.71 5.85
CA ALA A 300 -26.60 -6.05 5.74
C ALA A 300 -25.78 -7.08 4.92
N GLY A 301 -24.45 -6.90 4.90
CA GLY A 301 -23.52 -7.72 4.13
C GLY A 301 -23.31 -7.30 2.66
N GLY A 302 -23.93 -6.22 2.18
CA GLY A 302 -23.63 -5.61 0.87
C GLY A 302 -22.19 -5.10 0.73
N ILE A 303 -21.40 -5.14 1.81
CA ILE A 303 -20.00 -4.72 1.87
C ILE A 303 -19.14 -5.91 2.31
N VAL A 304 -17.99 -6.08 1.66
CA VAL A 304 -16.94 -7.04 2.03
C VAL A 304 -15.69 -6.24 2.42
N LEU A 305 -15.23 -6.42 3.66
CA LEU A 305 -14.10 -5.67 4.21
C LEU A 305 -12.78 -6.38 3.89
N PHE A 306 -11.92 -5.80 3.05
CA PHE A 306 -10.53 -6.23 2.93
C PHE A 306 -9.70 -5.64 4.07
N ILE A 307 -8.93 -6.48 4.75
CA ILE A 307 -8.03 -6.11 5.85
C ILE A 307 -6.66 -6.69 5.52
N ASP A 308 -5.74 -5.86 5.03
CA ASP A 308 -4.35 -6.25 4.95
C ASP A 308 -3.71 -6.29 6.34
N GLU A 309 -2.67 -7.09 6.49
CA GLU A 309 -2.04 -7.44 7.76
C GLU A 309 -3.06 -7.74 8.89
N ILE A 310 -4.10 -8.55 8.61
CA ILE A 310 -5.24 -8.80 9.53
C ILE A 310 -4.81 -9.29 10.93
N HIS A 311 -3.61 -9.85 11.05
CA HIS A 311 -2.99 -10.23 12.31
C HIS A 311 -2.70 -9.03 13.24
N THR A 312 -2.57 -7.81 12.73
CA THR A 312 -2.38 -6.58 13.53
C THR A 312 -3.60 -6.29 14.40
N VAL A 313 -4.81 -6.53 13.86
CA VAL A 313 -6.10 -6.32 14.53
C VAL A 313 -6.43 -7.45 15.52
N VAL A 314 -5.83 -8.64 15.32
CA VAL A 314 -6.22 -9.92 15.94
C VAL A 314 -5.20 -10.49 16.92
N GLY A 315 -3.91 -10.29 16.67
CA GLY A 315 -2.83 -11.05 17.30
C GLY A 315 -2.09 -10.35 18.44
N ALA A 316 -2.29 -9.04 18.59
CA ALA A 316 -1.30 -8.22 19.29
C ALA A 316 -1.35 -8.31 20.83
N GLY A 317 -2.47 -8.74 21.42
CA GLY A 317 -2.73 -8.74 22.87
C GLY A 317 -1.78 -9.58 23.76
N ALA A 318 -0.74 -10.21 23.19
CA ALA A 318 0.29 -10.94 23.92
C ALA A 318 1.41 -10.04 24.51
N SER A 319 1.41 -8.74 24.21
CA SER A 319 2.40 -7.77 24.73
C SER A 319 1.73 -6.48 25.21
N GLU A 320 2.17 -5.96 26.36
CA GLU A 320 1.60 -4.76 26.99
C GLU A 320 1.78 -3.53 26.07
N GLY A 321 0.67 -3.04 25.51
CA GLY A 321 0.62 -1.84 24.67
C GLY A 321 0.14 -2.07 23.23
N SER A 322 0.07 -3.32 22.76
CA SER A 322 -0.26 -3.62 21.35
C SER A 322 -1.78 -3.58 21.06
N LEU A 323 -2.18 -3.04 19.91
CA LEU A 323 -3.59 -2.89 19.50
C LEU A 323 -4.26 -4.24 19.28
N ASP A 324 -5.34 -4.56 20.00
CA ASP A 324 -6.08 -5.81 19.82
C ASP A 324 -7.58 -5.55 19.85
N ALA A 325 -8.23 -5.74 18.70
CA ALA A 325 -9.66 -5.58 18.51
C ALA A 325 -10.36 -6.92 18.19
N SER A 326 -9.72 -8.05 18.50
CA SER A 326 -10.30 -9.40 18.46
C SER A 326 -11.72 -9.45 19.03
N ASN A 327 -11.95 -8.74 20.14
CA ASN A 327 -13.22 -8.76 20.87
C ASN A 327 -14.36 -8.03 20.12
N LEU A 328 -14.04 -7.14 19.18
CA LEU A 328 -15.01 -6.50 18.28
C LEU A 328 -15.33 -7.41 17.07
N LEU A 329 -14.30 -8.03 16.48
CA LEU A 329 -14.45 -8.89 15.29
C LEU A 329 -15.12 -10.24 15.59
N LYS A 330 -14.72 -10.93 16.67
CA LYS A 330 -15.16 -12.29 17.00
C LYS A 330 -16.68 -12.45 17.09
N PRO A 331 -17.47 -11.55 17.72
CA PRO A 331 -18.92 -11.65 17.74
C PRO A 331 -19.58 -11.52 16.36
N MET A 332 -19.09 -10.60 15.53
CA MET A 332 -19.69 -10.28 14.22
C MET A 332 -19.39 -11.37 13.18
N LEU A 333 -18.13 -11.84 13.14
CA LEU A 333 -17.76 -13.07 12.41
C LEU A 333 -18.51 -14.28 12.98
N GLY A 334 -18.73 -14.32 14.29
CA GLY A 334 -19.51 -15.33 15.00
C GLY A 334 -20.94 -15.46 14.46
N ARG A 335 -21.64 -14.33 14.29
CA ARG A 335 -23.02 -14.24 13.78
C ARG A 335 -23.12 -14.27 12.25
N GLY A 336 -22.04 -13.95 11.53
CA GLY A 336 -22.00 -13.88 10.06
C GLY A 336 -22.42 -12.51 9.49
N GLU A 337 -22.50 -11.49 10.35
CA GLU A 337 -22.83 -10.10 9.99
C GLU A 337 -21.68 -9.40 9.25
N LEU A 338 -20.44 -9.76 9.60
CA LEU A 338 -19.23 -9.30 8.92
C LEU A 338 -18.78 -10.35 7.91
N ARG A 339 -18.54 -9.91 6.67
CA ARG A 339 -17.73 -10.62 5.68
C ARG A 339 -16.43 -9.87 5.47
N CYS A 340 -15.30 -10.56 5.56
CA CYS A 340 -14.00 -9.96 5.29
C CYS A 340 -13.06 -10.88 4.50
N ILE A 341 -12.09 -10.25 3.85
CA ILE A 341 -10.93 -10.86 3.19
C ILE A 341 -9.72 -10.42 4.00
N GLY A 342 -9.01 -11.35 4.64
CA GLY A 342 -7.78 -11.03 5.36
C GLY A 342 -6.54 -11.28 4.50
N ALA A 343 -5.47 -10.53 4.72
CA ALA A 343 -4.12 -10.87 4.20
C ALA A 343 -3.07 -10.88 5.32
N THR A 344 -2.12 -11.83 5.26
CA THR A 344 -1.08 -12.03 6.30
C THR A 344 0.02 -12.99 5.81
N THR A 345 1.16 -13.10 6.50
CA THR A 345 2.15 -14.15 6.27
C THR A 345 1.78 -15.47 6.95
N LEU A 346 2.38 -16.57 6.48
CA LEU A 346 2.22 -17.90 7.07
C LEU A 346 2.67 -17.96 8.54
N LYS A 347 3.63 -17.12 8.93
CA LYS A 347 4.20 -17.06 10.29
C LYS A 347 3.19 -16.46 11.27
N GLU A 348 2.51 -15.38 10.88
CA GLU A 348 1.43 -14.76 11.67
C GLU A 348 0.17 -15.63 11.71
N HIS A 349 -0.25 -16.21 10.58
CA HIS A 349 -1.43 -17.09 10.52
C HIS A 349 -1.33 -18.22 11.56
N ARG A 350 -0.18 -18.91 11.58
CA ARG A 350 0.18 -19.95 12.57
C ARG A 350 0.31 -19.43 14.00
N LYS A 351 0.62 -18.14 14.20
CA LYS A 351 0.81 -17.55 15.53
C LYS A 351 -0.50 -17.05 16.15
N TYR A 352 -1.41 -16.52 15.35
CA TYR A 352 -2.55 -15.72 15.82
C TYR A 352 -3.93 -16.19 15.34
N ILE A 353 -4.03 -16.84 14.18
CA ILE A 353 -5.33 -17.28 13.61
C ILE A 353 -5.56 -18.78 13.85
N GLU A 354 -4.59 -19.64 13.53
CA GLU A 354 -4.69 -21.10 13.77
C GLU A 354 -4.80 -21.47 15.26
N LYS A 355 -4.27 -20.60 16.14
CA LYS A 355 -4.33 -20.81 17.60
C LYS A 355 -5.63 -20.35 18.25
N ASP A 356 -6.51 -19.67 17.52
CA ASP A 356 -7.80 -19.22 18.03
C ASP A 356 -8.95 -20.03 17.40
N PRO A 357 -9.58 -20.96 18.15
CA PRO A 357 -10.65 -21.79 17.62
C PRO A 357 -11.93 -21.04 17.22
N ALA A 358 -12.11 -19.76 17.60
CA ALA A 358 -13.24 -18.96 17.12
C ALA A 358 -12.96 -18.44 15.70
N LEU A 359 -11.71 -18.02 15.43
CA LEU A 359 -11.29 -17.47 14.14
C LEU A 359 -11.00 -18.57 13.11
N GLU A 360 -10.33 -19.65 13.51
CA GLU A 360 -10.07 -20.83 12.68
C GLU A 360 -11.39 -21.45 12.15
N ARG A 361 -12.50 -21.30 12.90
CA ARG A 361 -13.87 -21.72 12.50
C ARG A 361 -14.65 -20.69 11.65
N ARG A 362 -14.04 -19.57 11.27
CA ARG A 362 -14.66 -18.50 10.46
C ARG A 362 -13.87 -18.12 9.23
N PHE A 363 -12.55 -18.29 9.28
CA PHE A 363 -11.66 -18.11 8.14
C PHE A 363 -11.44 -19.41 7.35
N GLN A 364 -11.12 -19.26 6.06
CA GLN A 364 -10.63 -20.31 5.18
C GLN A 364 -9.31 -19.85 4.57
N THR A 365 -8.28 -20.67 4.67
CA THR A 365 -6.98 -20.41 4.05
C THR A 365 -7.06 -20.44 2.53
N VAL A 366 -6.38 -19.47 1.91
CA VAL A 366 -6.07 -19.37 0.48
C VAL A 366 -4.57 -19.07 0.41
N LEU A 367 -3.78 -19.97 -0.16
CA LEU A 367 -2.34 -19.73 -0.35
C LEU A 367 -2.15 -18.82 -1.57
N VAL A 368 -1.23 -17.87 -1.47
CA VAL A 368 -0.80 -16.99 -2.56
C VAL A 368 0.71 -17.16 -2.67
N ASP A 369 1.14 -18.10 -3.51
CA ASP A 369 2.55 -18.42 -3.70
C ASP A 369 3.24 -17.40 -4.63
N GLN A 370 4.56 -17.31 -4.55
CA GLN A 370 5.37 -16.47 -5.46
C GLN A 370 5.18 -16.93 -6.91
N PRO A 371 4.94 -16.04 -7.88
CA PRO A 371 4.86 -16.41 -9.30
C PRO A 371 6.22 -16.85 -9.82
N THR A 372 6.24 -17.66 -10.88
CA THR A 372 7.48 -18.01 -11.59
C THR A 372 8.06 -16.79 -12.31
N VAL A 373 9.30 -16.89 -12.80
CA VAL A 373 9.90 -15.84 -13.66
C VAL A 373 9.04 -15.62 -14.92
N GLU A 374 8.57 -16.69 -15.58
CA GLU A 374 7.69 -16.62 -16.76
C GLU A 374 6.33 -15.96 -16.47
N SER A 375 5.72 -16.30 -15.33
CA SER A 375 4.50 -15.65 -14.85
C SER A 375 4.74 -14.18 -14.51
N THR A 376 5.93 -13.84 -13.97
CA THR A 376 6.30 -12.45 -13.65
C THR A 376 6.54 -11.63 -14.90
N ILE A 377 7.18 -12.18 -15.93
CA ILE A 377 7.30 -11.53 -17.25
C ILE A 377 5.91 -11.27 -17.85
N SER A 378 4.97 -12.19 -17.69
CA SER A 378 3.57 -12.00 -18.11
C SER A 378 2.86 -10.89 -17.32
N ILE A 379 3.11 -10.78 -16.01
CA ILE A 379 2.61 -9.67 -15.18
C ILE A 379 3.21 -8.34 -15.62
N LEU A 380 4.53 -8.26 -15.78
CA LEU A 380 5.24 -7.06 -16.23
C LEU A 380 4.75 -6.59 -17.61
N ARG A 381 4.52 -7.51 -18.55
CA ARG A 381 3.97 -7.20 -19.88
C ARG A 381 2.56 -6.59 -19.80
N GLY A 382 1.70 -7.09 -18.92
CA GLY A 382 0.35 -6.55 -18.71
C GLY A 382 0.33 -5.22 -17.93
N LEU A 383 1.35 -4.95 -17.13
CA LEU A 383 1.53 -3.65 -16.44
C LEU A 383 2.25 -2.61 -17.31
N ARG A 384 3.01 -3.03 -18.34
CA ARG A 384 3.87 -2.17 -19.16
C ARG A 384 3.20 -0.88 -19.61
N GLU A 385 2.02 -0.97 -20.22
CA GLU A 385 1.29 0.18 -20.77
C GLU A 385 1.04 1.27 -19.72
N ARG A 386 0.72 0.88 -18.47
CA ARG A 386 0.53 1.83 -17.37
C ARG A 386 1.82 2.48 -16.89
N TYR A 387 2.91 1.73 -16.82
CA TYR A 387 4.22 2.29 -16.48
C TYR A 387 4.75 3.21 -17.60
N GLU A 388 4.50 2.89 -18.87
CA GLU A 388 4.80 3.78 -20.00
C GLU A 388 3.99 5.09 -19.94
N VAL A 389 2.67 5.02 -19.71
CA VAL A 389 1.80 6.20 -19.56
C VAL A 389 2.24 7.04 -18.35
N HIS A 390 2.44 6.41 -17.18
CA HIS A 390 2.81 7.11 -15.95
C HIS A 390 4.18 7.78 -16.04
N HIS A 391 5.16 7.14 -16.70
CA HIS A 391 6.51 7.69 -16.80
C HIS A 391 6.78 8.52 -18.06
N GLY A 392 5.98 8.40 -19.11
CA GLY A 392 6.24 9.06 -20.40
C GLY A 392 7.49 8.50 -21.10
N VAL A 393 7.74 7.20 -20.94
CA VAL A 393 8.88 6.47 -21.53
C VAL A 393 8.39 5.18 -22.18
N ARG A 394 9.18 4.58 -23.07
CA ARG A 394 8.94 3.24 -23.63
C ARG A 394 9.68 2.18 -22.79
N ILE A 395 9.19 0.95 -22.74
CA ILE A 395 9.85 -0.14 -21.98
C ILE A 395 10.02 -1.36 -22.87
N SER A 396 11.29 -1.68 -23.20
CA SER A 396 11.62 -2.83 -24.05
C SER A 396 11.19 -4.16 -23.40
N ASP A 397 10.71 -5.10 -24.22
CA ASP A 397 10.34 -6.43 -23.72
C ASP A 397 11.54 -7.18 -23.12
N ALA A 398 12.74 -6.92 -23.67
CA ALA A 398 14.01 -7.41 -23.16
C ALA A 398 14.30 -6.91 -21.73
N ALA A 399 14.05 -5.64 -21.43
CA ALA A 399 14.15 -5.11 -20.07
C ALA A 399 13.20 -5.80 -19.09
N LEU A 400 11.98 -6.17 -19.52
CA LEU A 400 11.03 -6.90 -18.66
C LEU A 400 11.52 -8.34 -18.36
N VAL A 401 12.08 -9.01 -19.37
CA VAL A 401 12.68 -10.35 -19.21
C VAL A 401 13.89 -10.30 -18.26
N GLU A 402 14.80 -9.34 -18.46
CA GLU A 402 16.00 -9.22 -17.64
C GLU A 402 15.67 -8.71 -16.22
N ALA A 403 14.65 -7.86 -16.04
CA ALA A 403 14.18 -7.43 -14.72
C ALA A 403 13.67 -8.60 -13.89
N ALA A 404 12.79 -9.44 -14.44
CA ALA A 404 12.31 -10.63 -13.75
C ALA A 404 13.47 -11.62 -13.46
N THR A 405 14.38 -11.81 -14.42
CA THR A 405 15.48 -12.79 -14.33
C THR A 405 16.57 -12.38 -13.33
N LEU A 406 17.00 -11.11 -13.34
CA LEU A 406 18.00 -10.59 -12.41
C LEU A 406 17.40 -10.37 -11.02
N ALA A 407 16.18 -9.86 -10.90
CA ALA A 407 15.57 -9.63 -9.59
C ALA A 407 15.32 -10.95 -8.84
N ASP A 408 14.88 -12.02 -9.51
CA ASP A 408 14.76 -13.32 -8.86
C ASP A 408 16.12 -13.82 -8.34
N ARG A 409 17.15 -13.68 -9.17
CA ARG A 409 18.50 -14.21 -8.96
C ARG A 409 19.35 -13.48 -7.93
N TYR A 410 19.25 -12.15 -7.87
CA TYR A 410 20.19 -11.30 -7.12
C TYR A 410 19.55 -10.55 -5.95
N ILE A 411 18.22 -10.52 -5.83
CA ILE A 411 17.50 -9.86 -4.72
C ILE A 411 16.79 -10.94 -3.90
N SER A 412 17.50 -11.54 -2.94
CA SER A 412 17.02 -12.66 -2.11
C SER A 412 15.99 -12.26 -1.06
N GLU A 413 16.06 -11.04 -0.54
CA GLU A 413 15.26 -10.58 0.60
C GLU A 413 13.82 -10.16 0.23
N ARG A 414 13.48 -10.15 -1.07
CA ARG A 414 12.16 -9.81 -1.60
C ARG A 414 11.64 -10.93 -2.52
N PHE A 415 10.33 -10.94 -2.73
CA PHE A 415 9.63 -11.95 -3.54
C PHE A 415 9.09 -11.32 -4.84
N LEU A 416 8.96 -12.13 -5.89
CA LEU A 416 8.25 -11.72 -7.11
C LEU A 416 6.73 -11.58 -6.83
N PRO A 417 5.97 -10.76 -7.58
CA PRO A 417 6.42 -9.90 -8.68
C PRO A 417 7.00 -8.55 -8.20
N ASP A 418 6.65 -8.10 -6.99
CA ASP A 418 7.10 -6.88 -6.30
C ASP A 418 8.52 -6.42 -6.64
N LYS A 419 9.54 -7.23 -6.34
CA LYS A 419 10.94 -6.85 -6.59
C LYS A 419 11.34 -6.64 -8.06
N ALA A 420 10.56 -7.16 -9.01
CA ALA A 420 10.80 -6.95 -10.43
C ALA A 420 10.04 -5.73 -10.96
N ILE A 421 8.85 -5.46 -10.39
CA ILE A 421 8.06 -4.25 -10.67
C ILE A 421 8.85 -3.01 -10.23
N ASP A 422 9.35 -2.97 -9.00
CA ASP A 422 10.15 -1.84 -8.48
C ASP A 422 11.43 -1.55 -9.30
N VAL A 423 12.06 -2.59 -9.88
CA VAL A 423 13.27 -2.39 -10.71
C VAL A 423 12.91 -1.75 -12.05
N VAL A 424 11.79 -2.13 -12.66
CA VAL A 424 11.27 -1.46 -13.86
C VAL A 424 10.82 -0.03 -13.54
N ASP A 425 10.21 0.18 -12.38
CA ASP A 425 9.77 1.51 -11.91
C ASP A 425 10.94 2.45 -11.64
N GLU A 426 12.00 2.03 -10.92
CA GLU A 426 13.20 2.87 -10.72
C GLU A 426 13.92 3.15 -12.05
N ALA A 427 13.97 2.18 -12.98
CA ALA A 427 14.58 2.38 -14.29
C ALA A 427 13.77 3.38 -15.15
N ALA A 428 12.45 3.27 -15.18
CA ALA A 428 11.57 4.22 -15.87
C ALA A 428 11.60 5.61 -15.23
N ALA A 429 11.60 5.72 -13.91
CA ALA A 429 11.72 6.97 -13.17
C ALA A 429 13.10 7.65 -13.37
N LYS A 430 14.18 6.88 -13.41
CA LYS A 430 15.54 7.34 -13.79
C LYS A 430 15.50 7.94 -15.20
N LEU A 431 14.96 7.19 -16.17
CA LEU A 431 14.94 7.63 -17.56
C LEU A 431 14.06 8.89 -17.75
N LYS A 432 12.89 8.96 -17.10
CA LYS A 432 12.04 10.16 -17.04
C LYS A 432 12.78 11.38 -16.50
N MET A 433 13.58 11.21 -15.46
CA MET A 433 14.42 12.30 -14.91
C MET A 433 15.50 12.72 -15.91
N GLU A 434 16.13 11.78 -16.61
CA GLU A 434 17.16 12.08 -17.62
C GLU A 434 16.58 12.77 -18.87
N LEU A 435 15.38 12.38 -19.32
CA LEU A 435 14.59 13.05 -20.38
C LEU A 435 14.15 14.47 -20.02
N THR A 436 13.67 14.67 -18.79
CA THR A 436 13.10 15.97 -18.35
C THR A 436 14.13 16.97 -17.82
N SER A 437 15.36 16.51 -17.55
CA SER A 437 16.48 17.36 -17.15
C SER A 437 17.27 17.89 -18.34
N LYS A 438 18.07 18.95 -18.14
CA LYS A 438 19.01 19.41 -19.17
C LYS A 438 20.11 18.36 -19.39
N PRO A 439 20.43 17.98 -20.64
CA PRO A 439 21.56 17.10 -20.92
C PRO A 439 22.87 17.63 -20.34
N ARG A 440 23.72 16.74 -19.82
CA ARG A 440 24.96 17.12 -19.10
C ARG A 440 25.87 18.07 -19.90
N ALA A 441 25.93 17.89 -21.21
CA ALA A 441 26.69 18.79 -22.10
C ALA A 441 26.17 20.24 -22.06
N LEU A 442 24.85 20.43 -22.02
CA LEU A 442 24.20 21.75 -21.96
C LEU A 442 24.30 22.38 -20.56
N ASP A 443 24.15 21.59 -19.49
CA ASP A 443 24.34 22.05 -18.10
C ASP A 443 25.80 22.46 -17.82
N ASP A 444 26.79 21.71 -18.33
CA ASP A 444 28.20 22.12 -18.28
C ASP A 444 28.48 23.40 -19.08
N LEU A 445 27.77 23.62 -20.20
CA LEU A 445 27.90 24.81 -21.04
C LEU A 445 27.26 26.04 -20.34
N ASP A 446 26.06 25.90 -19.80
CA ASP A 446 25.38 26.89 -18.95
C ASP A 446 26.29 27.33 -17.78
N ARG A 447 26.88 26.37 -17.06
CA ARG A 447 27.80 26.64 -15.94
C ARG A 447 29.04 27.42 -16.36
N ARG A 448 29.63 27.10 -17.51
CA ARG A 448 30.79 27.83 -18.08
C ARG A 448 30.39 29.26 -18.47
N LEU A 449 29.23 29.45 -19.10
CA LEU A 449 28.72 30.77 -19.46
C LEU A 449 28.49 31.66 -18.23
N VAL A 450 27.92 31.11 -17.14
CA VAL A 450 27.76 31.85 -15.87
C VAL A 450 29.11 32.23 -15.26
N GLN A 451 30.12 31.34 -15.31
CA GLN A 451 31.48 31.65 -14.84
C GLN A 451 32.13 32.77 -15.67
N MET A 452 32.00 32.73 -17.00
CA MET A 452 32.51 33.77 -17.89
C MET A 452 31.79 35.10 -17.70
N GLU A 453 30.47 35.11 -17.44
CA GLU A 453 29.74 36.34 -17.13
C GLU A 453 30.18 36.96 -15.80
N MET A 454 30.52 36.16 -14.79
CA MET A 454 31.11 36.67 -13.55
C MET A 454 32.53 37.23 -13.76
N GLU A 455 33.38 36.55 -14.53
CA GLU A 455 34.72 37.07 -14.87
C GLU A 455 34.63 38.39 -15.66
N ARG A 456 33.74 38.44 -16.65
CA ARG A 456 33.43 39.64 -17.45
C ARG A 456 32.94 40.81 -16.59
N LEU A 457 32.02 40.55 -15.65
CA LEU A 457 31.53 41.58 -14.73
C LEU A 457 32.62 42.13 -13.81
N SER A 458 33.53 41.27 -13.34
CA SER A 458 34.69 41.68 -12.55
C SER A 458 35.68 42.53 -13.36
N LEU A 459 35.98 42.13 -14.60
CA LEU A 459 36.92 42.84 -15.48
C LEU A 459 36.35 44.11 -16.12
N ARG A 460 35.02 44.32 -16.10
CA ARG A 460 34.35 45.45 -16.79
C ARG A 460 34.82 46.83 -16.34
N ASN A 461 35.22 46.96 -15.07
CA ASN A 461 35.66 48.23 -14.48
C ASN A 461 37.20 48.38 -14.46
N GLU A 462 37.95 47.36 -14.92
CA GLU A 462 39.40 47.36 -14.93
C GLU A 462 39.98 48.21 -16.08
N THR A 463 40.88 49.13 -15.75
CA THR A 463 41.42 50.10 -16.73
C THR A 463 42.63 49.58 -17.50
N GLY A 464 43.29 48.54 -16.98
CA GLY A 464 44.54 47.97 -17.51
C GLY A 464 44.43 47.36 -18.91
N ALA A 465 45.51 47.48 -19.69
CA ALA A 465 45.56 46.97 -21.07
C ALA A 465 45.39 45.44 -21.15
N ALA A 466 45.98 44.69 -20.21
CA ALA A 466 45.81 43.25 -20.11
C ALA A 466 44.36 42.85 -19.78
N SER A 467 43.71 43.57 -18.86
CA SER A 467 42.30 43.36 -18.48
C SER A 467 41.36 43.56 -19.68
N LYS A 468 41.59 44.62 -20.47
CA LYS A 468 40.85 44.89 -21.71
C LYS A 468 41.08 43.81 -22.78
N ALA A 469 42.31 43.32 -22.93
CA ALA A 469 42.62 42.22 -23.86
C ALA A 469 42.00 40.87 -23.43
N ARG A 470 41.91 40.60 -22.11
CA ARG A 470 41.20 39.42 -21.57
C ARG A 470 39.69 39.55 -21.75
N LEU A 471 39.12 40.72 -21.46
CA LEU A 471 37.69 41.00 -21.65
C LEU A 471 37.26 40.85 -23.12
N ALA A 472 38.05 41.36 -24.07
CA ALA A 472 37.76 41.19 -25.50
C ALA A 472 37.80 39.73 -25.97
N ARG A 473 38.62 38.87 -25.34
CA ARG A 473 38.59 37.42 -25.59
C ARG A 473 37.36 36.77 -24.96
N LEU A 474 37.05 37.07 -23.70
CA LEU A 474 35.84 36.58 -23.03
C LEU A 474 34.55 36.93 -23.77
N ASP A 475 34.42 38.17 -24.28
CA ASP A 475 33.29 38.58 -25.11
C ASP A 475 33.18 37.73 -26.39
N SER A 476 34.31 37.35 -27.01
CA SER A 476 34.34 36.46 -28.18
C SER A 476 33.97 35.01 -27.83
N ASP A 477 34.61 34.45 -26.80
CA ASP A 477 34.42 33.07 -26.34
C ASP A 477 32.97 32.85 -25.86
N MET A 478 32.38 33.86 -25.20
CA MET A 478 30.97 33.86 -24.81
C MET A 478 30.01 33.94 -26.00
N VAL A 479 30.37 34.59 -27.11
CA VAL A 479 29.51 34.66 -28.30
C VAL A 479 29.45 33.30 -29.00
N SER A 480 30.58 32.59 -29.14
CA SER A 480 30.56 31.22 -29.69
C SER A 480 29.83 30.25 -28.74
N MET A 481 30.12 30.29 -27.44
CA MET A 481 29.43 29.41 -26.48
C MET A 481 27.93 29.69 -26.39
N LYS A 482 27.47 30.94 -26.53
CA LYS A 482 26.01 31.22 -26.59
C LYS A 482 25.35 30.77 -27.89
N ALA A 483 26.08 30.74 -29.00
CA ALA A 483 25.58 30.13 -30.24
C ALA A 483 25.43 28.60 -30.07
N GLU A 484 26.44 27.92 -29.55
CA GLU A 484 26.41 26.48 -29.23
C GLU A 484 25.27 26.14 -28.24
N GLN A 485 25.16 26.92 -27.15
CA GLN A 485 24.07 26.82 -26.16
C GLN A 485 22.69 26.95 -26.82
N SER A 486 22.50 27.93 -27.70
CA SER A 486 21.19 28.19 -28.32
C SER A 486 20.74 27.08 -29.25
N VAL A 487 21.68 26.45 -29.99
CA VAL A 487 21.40 25.29 -30.84
C VAL A 487 21.00 24.08 -29.97
N MET A 488 21.85 23.68 -29.01
CA MET A 488 21.55 22.54 -28.12
C MET A 488 20.28 22.74 -27.28
N SER A 489 19.94 23.98 -26.92
CA SER A 489 18.70 24.29 -26.20
C SER A 489 17.45 24.17 -27.08
N ALA A 490 17.56 24.56 -28.36
CA ALA A 490 16.47 24.40 -29.32
C ALA A 490 16.22 22.92 -29.65
N GLU A 491 17.27 22.16 -29.93
CA GLU A 491 17.22 20.71 -30.15
C GLU A 491 16.59 19.98 -28.96
N TRP A 492 16.98 20.34 -27.73
CA TRP A 492 16.43 19.73 -26.51
C TRP A 492 14.96 20.08 -26.26
N GLU A 493 14.54 21.35 -26.41
CA GLU A 493 13.12 21.72 -26.24
C GLU A 493 12.23 21.15 -27.36
N GLU A 494 12.75 20.97 -28.59
CA GLU A 494 12.03 20.27 -29.66
C GLU A 494 11.82 18.78 -29.35
N ALA A 495 12.89 18.07 -28.97
CA ALA A 495 12.82 16.65 -28.59
C ALA A 495 11.91 16.43 -27.37
N ARG A 496 12.06 17.27 -26.34
CA ARG A 496 11.18 17.28 -25.15
C ARG A 496 9.72 17.56 -25.51
N GLY A 497 9.48 18.48 -26.44
CA GLY A 497 8.15 18.76 -26.98
C GLY A 497 7.55 17.60 -27.77
N ALA A 498 8.36 16.76 -28.42
CA ALA A 498 7.89 15.54 -29.08
C ALA A 498 7.47 14.47 -28.07
N VAL A 499 8.31 14.19 -27.07
CA VAL A 499 8.00 13.22 -25.99
C VAL A 499 6.75 13.63 -25.19
N ALA A 500 6.57 14.92 -24.92
CA ALA A 500 5.37 15.43 -24.25
C ALA A 500 4.08 15.10 -25.02
N ARG A 501 4.06 15.30 -26.35
CA ARG A 501 2.89 14.97 -27.20
C ARG A 501 2.58 13.48 -27.21
N VAL A 502 3.59 12.61 -27.21
CA VAL A 502 3.40 11.15 -27.11
C VAL A 502 2.76 10.79 -25.76
N SER A 503 3.21 11.39 -24.65
CA SER A 503 2.63 11.18 -23.33
C SER A 503 1.17 11.65 -23.24
N GLU A 504 0.86 12.83 -23.80
CA GLU A 504 -0.50 13.38 -23.84
C GLU A 504 -1.47 12.46 -24.63
N ILE A 505 -1.05 11.95 -25.79
CA ILE A 505 -1.86 11.03 -26.60
C ILE A 505 -2.03 9.67 -25.90
N LYS A 506 -0.98 9.13 -25.26
CA LYS A 506 -1.08 7.88 -24.48
C LYS A 506 -2.06 8.04 -23.29
N GLU A 507 -2.07 9.18 -22.62
CA GLU A 507 -3.07 9.51 -21.61
C GLU A 507 -4.51 9.61 -22.18
N GLU A 508 -4.71 10.21 -23.36
CA GLU A 508 -6.02 10.27 -24.02
C GLU A 508 -6.53 8.86 -24.40
N ILE A 509 -5.63 7.96 -24.80
CA ILE A 509 -5.95 6.56 -25.14
C ILE A 509 -6.43 5.79 -23.90
N ASP A 510 -5.73 5.86 -22.76
CA ASP A 510 -6.15 5.17 -21.52
C ASP A 510 -7.52 5.69 -21.02
N LYS A 511 -7.73 7.02 -21.02
CA LYS A 511 -9.02 7.65 -20.70
C LYS A 511 -10.14 7.17 -21.62
N THR A 512 -9.84 7.00 -22.92
CA THR A 512 -10.78 6.47 -23.91
C THR A 512 -11.08 4.98 -23.67
N ASN A 513 -10.07 4.16 -23.33
CA ASN A 513 -10.23 2.75 -22.99
C ASN A 513 -11.11 2.55 -21.75
N VAL A 514 -10.95 3.37 -20.70
CA VAL A 514 -11.82 3.36 -19.51
C VAL A 514 -13.26 3.74 -19.88
N ALA A 515 -13.45 4.80 -20.68
CA ALA A 515 -14.77 5.23 -21.14
C ALA A 515 -15.48 4.18 -22.03
N ILE A 516 -14.72 3.46 -22.86
CA ILE A 516 -15.20 2.29 -23.61
C ILE A 516 -15.67 1.18 -22.67
N ALA A 517 -14.82 0.78 -21.72
CA ALA A 517 -15.13 -0.26 -20.76
C ALA A 517 -16.31 0.10 -19.84
N GLN A 518 -16.59 1.40 -19.62
CA GLN A 518 -17.80 1.88 -18.98
C GLN A 518 -19.03 1.77 -19.89
N ALA A 519 -18.96 2.26 -21.13
CA ALA A 519 -20.08 2.19 -22.07
C ALA A 519 -20.54 0.75 -22.37
N GLU A 520 -19.61 -0.20 -22.45
CA GLU A 520 -19.94 -1.63 -22.61
C GLU A 520 -20.61 -2.25 -21.37
N ARG A 521 -20.27 -1.80 -20.16
CA ARG A 521 -20.96 -2.19 -18.90
C ARG A 521 -22.37 -1.57 -18.80
N GLU A 522 -22.52 -0.33 -19.29
CA GLU A 522 -23.80 0.40 -19.35
C GLU A 522 -24.74 -0.09 -20.46
N TYR A 523 -24.29 -1.04 -21.30
CA TYR A 523 -24.96 -1.49 -22.53
C TYR A 523 -25.21 -0.36 -23.56
N ASP A 524 -24.51 0.77 -23.46
CA ASP A 524 -24.51 1.83 -24.47
C ASP A 524 -23.58 1.44 -25.64
N LEU A 525 -24.06 0.49 -26.44
CA LEU A 525 -23.37 -0.02 -27.62
C LEU A 525 -23.11 1.08 -28.68
N SER A 526 -23.89 2.16 -28.68
CA SER A 526 -23.73 3.30 -29.60
C SER A 526 -22.48 4.10 -29.24
N LYS A 527 -22.39 4.54 -27.98
CA LYS A 527 -21.23 5.24 -27.41
C LYS A 527 -19.98 4.36 -27.42
N ALA A 528 -20.11 3.08 -27.08
CA ALA A 528 -19.00 2.13 -27.16
C ALA A 528 -18.46 1.99 -28.60
N ALA A 529 -19.33 1.96 -29.62
CA ALA A 529 -18.91 1.91 -31.01
C ALA A 529 -18.28 3.22 -31.50
N GLU A 530 -18.80 4.38 -31.12
CA GLU A 530 -18.22 5.69 -31.44
C GLU A 530 -16.81 5.85 -30.85
N LEU A 531 -16.64 5.45 -29.58
CA LEU A 531 -15.34 5.49 -28.92
C LEU A 531 -14.36 4.48 -29.53
N LYS A 532 -14.77 3.22 -29.75
CA LYS A 532 -13.89 2.17 -30.32
C LYS A 532 -13.47 2.45 -31.76
N TYR A 533 -14.41 2.79 -32.65
CA TYR A 533 -14.15 2.89 -34.09
C TYR A 533 -13.93 4.31 -34.60
N GLY A 534 -14.34 5.33 -33.84
CA GLY A 534 -14.05 6.74 -34.12
C GLY A 534 -12.84 7.24 -33.34
N GLN A 535 -13.01 7.45 -32.03
CA GLN A 535 -12.04 8.19 -31.23
C GLN A 535 -10.73 7.40 -31.03
N LEU A 536 -10.79 6.15 -30.57
CA LEU A 536 -9.61 5.32 -30.27
C LEU A 536 -8.71 5.11 -31.50
N ILE A 537 -9.29 4.75 -32.65
CA ILE A 537 -8.52 4.61 -33.91
C ILE A 537 -7.89 5.96 -34.32
N SER A 538 -8.61 7.08 -34.15
CA SER A 538 -8.04 8.40 -34.45
C SER A 538 -6.87 8.77 -33.51
N LEU A 539 -6.88 8.29 -32.27
CA LEU A 539 -5.81 8.49 -31.30
C LEU A 539 -4.62 7.57 -31.57
N GLN A 540 -4.86 6.31 -31.94
CA GLN A 540 -3.81 5.37 -32.35
C GLN A 540 -3.05 5.88 -33.59
N ASN A 541 -3.75 6.36 -34.61
CA ASN A 541 -3.12 6.95 -35.80
C ASN A 541 -2.34 8.24 -35.48
N LYS A 542 -2.78 9.04 -34.49
CA LYS A 542 -2.01 10.21 -34.01
C LYS A 542 -0.77 9.78 -33.23
N LEU A 543 -0.87 8.71 -32.42
CA LEU A 543 0.24 8.18 -31.64
C LEU A 543 1.36 7.69 -32.55
N GLU A 544 1.03 6.91 -33.58
CA GLU A 544 1.99 6.41 -34.58
C GLU A 544 2.79 7.56 -35.21
N VAL A 545 2.10 8.60 -35.71
CA VAL A 545 2.73 9.81 -36.28
C VAL A 545 3.54 10.61 -35.24
N ALA A 546 3.12 10.63 -33.97
CA ALA A 546 3.86 11.31 -32.90
C ALA A 546 5.11 10.54 -32.47
N GLU A 547 5.06 9.21 -32.42
CA GLU A 547 6.19 8.33 -32.12
C GLU A 547 7.21 8.32 -33.29
N GLU A 548 6.76 8.34 -34.55
CA GLU A 548 7.63 8.55 -35.72
C GLU A 548 8.37 9.90 -35.63
N ALA A 549 7.67 10.98 -35.29
CA ALA A 549 8.26 12.31 -35.14
C ALA A 549 9.29 12.36 -33.99
N ALA A 550 8.99 11.75 -32.84
CA ALA A 550 9.91 11.68 -31.72
C ALA A 550 11.17 10.85 -32.05
N ALA A 551 11.01 9.70 -32.71
CA ALA A 551 12.12 8.86 -33.16
C ALA A 551 13.01 9.57 -34.20
N ALA A 552 12.42 10.36 -35.10
CA ALA A 552 13.16 11.17 -36.06
C ALA A 552 14.06 12.19 -35.34
N SER A 553 13.53 12.95 -34.38
CA SER A 553 14.31 13.93 -33.58
C SER A 553 15.48 13.29 -32.83
N GLY A 554 15.32 12.06 -32.30
CA GLY A 554 16.40 11.34 -31.61
C GLY A 554 17.52 10.81 -32.51
N SER A 555 17.30 10.75 -33.82
CA SER A 555 18.27 10.23 -34.80
C SER A 555 19.29 11.26 -35.30
N GLY A 556 19.06 12.55 -35.01
CA GLY A 556 19.98 13.65 -35.31
C GLY A 556 21.26 13.55 -34.46
N GLY A 557 22.41 13.33 -35.11
CA GLY A 557 23.67 13.03 -34.42
C GLY A 557 24.25 14.18 -33.61
N GLY A 558 23.81 14.33 -32.35
CA GLY A 558 24.36 15.27 -31.38
C GLY A 558 23.93 14.96 -29.95
N LEU A 559 22.61 14.92 -29.70
CA LEU A 559 22.02 14.64 -28.40
C LEU A 559 20.94 13.55 -28.52
N SER A 560 21.38 12.30 -28.73
CA SER A 560 20.49 11.14 -28.66
C SER A 560 20.05 10.93 -27.20
N VAL A 561 18.86 11.43 -26.85
CA VAL A 561 18.22 11.15 -25.57
C VAL A 561 17.51 9.81 -25.70
N ALA A 562 17.89 8.82 -24.89
CA ALA A 562 17.20 7.53 -24.85
C ALA A 562 15.81 7.71 -24.23
N ASP A 563 14.78 7.23 -24.93
CA ASP A 563 13.38 7.25 -24.48
C ASP A 563 12.83 5.86 -24.15
N GLU A 564 13.62 4.81 -24.36
CA GLU A 564 13.30 3.40 -24.09
C GLU A 564 14.16 2.84 -22.95
N VAL A 565 13.53 2.18 -21.97
CA VAL A 565 14.21 1.46 -20.88
C VAL A 565 14.80 0.15 -21.42
N THR A 566 16.10 -0.04 -21.24
CA THR A 566 16.87 -1.18 -21.78
C THR A 566 17.32 -2.18 -20.71
N GLU A 567 17.80 -3.36 -21.12
CA GLU A 567 18.50 -4.31 -20.25
C GLU A 567 19.61 -3.65 -19.42
N ALA A 568 20.31 -2.66 -19.98
CA ALA A 568 21.43 -1.98 -19.33
C ALA A 568 20.97 -1.12 -18.14
N ASP A 569 19.79 -0.48 -18.22
CA ASP A 569 19.22 0.33 -17.14
C ASP A 569 18.77 -0.53 -15.97
N ILE A 570 18.10 -1.65 -16.27
CA ILE A 570 17.75 -2.70 -15.31
C ILE A 570 19.01 -3.23 -14.61
N GLY A 571 20.07 -3.52 -15.38
CA GLY A 571 21.37 -3.92 -14.87
C GLY A 571 22.04 -2.85 -13.98
N GLU A 572 21.88 -1.56 -14.29
CA GLU A 572 22.40 -0.46 -13.47
C GLU A 572 21.65 -0.30 -12.14
N VAL A 573 20.31 -0.38 -12.15
CA VAL A 573 19.47 -0.35 -10.94
C VAL A 573 19.83 -1.52 -10.01
N ILE A 574 19.91 -2.74 -10.55
CA ILE A 574 20.27 -3.92 -9.74
C ILE A 574 21.73 -3.85 -9.27
N CYS A 575 22.65 -3.29 -10.07
CA CYS A 575 24.02 -3.00 -9.64
C CYS A 575 24.05 -2.00 -8.46
N ARG A 576 23.17 -0.99 -8.47
CA ARG A 576 23.03 0.02 -7.41
C ARG A 576 22.49 -0.59 -6.11
N TRP A 577 21.49 -1.46 -6.19
CA TRP A 577 20.89 -2.13 -5.03
C TRP A 577 21.79 -3.20 -4.41
N THR A 578 22.50 -3.98 -5.23
CA THR A 578 23.26 -5.15 -4.78
C THR A 578 24.77 -4.90 -4.63
N GLY A 579 25.29 -3.80 -5.18
CA GLY A 579 26.72 -3.54 -5.29
C GLY A 579 27.46 -4.46 -6.26
N ILE A 580 26.77 -5.31 -7.03
CA ILE A 580 27.36 -6.24 -8.00
C ILE A 580 27.57 -5.49 -9.32
N PRO A 581 28.82 -5.29 -9.81
CA PRO A 581 29.09 -4.54 -11.03
C PRO A 581 28.31 -5.07 -12.24
N VAL A 582 27.77 -4.17 -13.06
CA VAL A 582 27.00 -4.49 -14.29
C VAL A 582 27.73 -5.52 -15.17
N SER A 583 29.05 -5.38 -15.35
CA SER A 583 29.87 -6.32 -16.13
C SER A 583 29.95 -7.76 -15.58
N LYS A 584 29.46 -8.01 -14.35
CA LYS A 584 29.23 -9.33 -13.76
C LYS A 584 27.76 -9.76 -13.79
N LEU A 585 26.82 -8.82 -13.85
CA LEU A 585 25.40 -9.10 -14.06
C LEU A 585 25.20 -9.64 -15.48
N MET A 586 25.49 -8.83 -16.51
CA MET A 586 25.26 -9.10 -17.94
C MET A 586 26.07 -10.27 -18.54
N GLN A 587 26.95 -10.92 -17.78
CA GLN A 587 27.62 -12.14 -18.22
C GLN A 587 26.63 -13.31 -18.22
N SER A 588 26.50 -14.02 -19.34
CA SER A 588 25.58 -15.16 -19.44
C SER A 588 25.91 -16.23 -18.38
N GLU A 589 24.89 -16.95 -17.90
CA GLU A 589 25.09 -18.05 -16.97
C GLU A 589 25.98 -19.15 -17.56
N ARG A 590 25.91 -19.36 -18.88
CA ARG A 590 26.79 -20.26 -19.62
C ARG A 590 28.26 -19.85 -19.51
N ASP A 591 28.58 -18.58 -19.74
CA ASP A 591 29.96 -18.08 -19.66
C ASP A 591 30.50 -18.09 -18.22
N LYS A 592 29.65 -17.78 -17.25
CA LYS A 592 29.96 -17.91 -15.81
C LYS A 592 30.30 -19.36 -15.44
N LEU A 593 29.51 -20.34 -15.92
CA LEU A 593 29.71 -21.76 -15.65
C LEU A 593 30.93 -22.34 -16.37
N LEU A 594 31.22 -21.90 -17.61
CA LEU A 594 32.41 -22.31 -18.34
C LEU A 594 33.70 -21.84 -17.64
N LYS A 595 33.70 -20.64 -17.05
CA LYS A 595 34.84 -20.07 -16.33
C LYS A 595 34.91 -20.45 -14.85
N LEU A 596 33.98 -21.29 -14.36
CA LEU A 596 33.88 -21.64 -12.94
C LEU A 596 35.16 -22.31 -12.41
N GLU A 597 35.77 -23.20 -13.20
CA GLU A 597 37.05 -23.84 -12.85
C GLU A 597 38.20 -22.84 -12.73
N GLU A 598 38.29 -21.87 -13.65
CA GLU A 598 39.30 -20.80 -13.60
C GLU A 598 39.13 -19.91 -12.36
N VAL A 599 37.89 -19.51 -12.04
CA VAL A 599 37.55 -18.65 -10.90
C VAL A 599 37.83 -19.35 -9.56
N LEU A 600 37.51 -20.64 -9.45
CA LEU A 600 37.85 -21.46 -8.29
C LEU A 600 39.37 -21.66 -8.17
N GLY A 601 40.04 -22.02 -9.27
CA GLY A 601 41.48 -22.28 -9.31
C GLY A 601 42.35 -21.05 -9.00
N ALA A 602 41.91 -19.86 -9.43
CA ALA A 602 42.57 -18.59 -9.11
C ALA A 602 42.59 -18.26 -7.60
N ARG A 603 41.70 -18.89 -6.81
CA ARG A 603 41.58 -18.67 -5.36
C ARG A 603 41.94 -19.90 -4.51
N VAL A 604 41.95 -21.10 -5.08
CA VAL A 604 42.32 -22.36 -4.40
C VAL A 604 43.51 -23.01 -5.10
N LEU A 605 44.71 -22.54 -4.74
CA LEU A 605 45.97 -22.98 -5.33
C LEU A 605 46.28 -24.46 -5.03
N GLY A 606 46.74 -25.20 -6.05
CA GLY A 606 47.26 -26.56 -5.90
C GLY A 606 46.24 -27.68 -5.68
N GLN A 607 44.93 -27.40 -5.79
CA GLN A 607 43.85 -28.38 -5.58
C GLN A 607 43.02 -28.64 -6.86
N SER A 608 43.66 -28.63 -8.04
CA SER A 608 42.99 -28.69 -9.35
C SER A 608 41.94 -29.79 -9.44
N ALA A 609 42.29 -31.05 -9.16
CA ALA A 609 41.35 -32.17 -9.24
C ALA A 609 40.09 -32.02 -8.34
N ALA A 610 40.20 -31.31 -7.20
CA ALA A 610 39.04 -31.01 -6.36
C ALA A 610 38.22 -29.83 -6.92
N VAL A 611 38.88 -28.87 -7.56
CA VAL A 611 38.24 -27.75 -8.26
C VAL A 611 37.46 -28.24 -9.49
N THR A 612 38.08 -29.04 -10.37
CA THR A 612 37.44 -29.62 -11.56
C THR A 612 36.20 -30.43 -11.17
N ALA A 613 36.31 -31.31 -10.16
CA ALA A 613 35.20 -32.14 -9.69
C ALA A 613 34.03 -31.33 -9.10
N VAL A 614 34.30 -30.16 -8.50
CA VAL A 614 33.26 -29.23 -8.05
C VAL A 614 32.63 -28.50 -9.24
N ALA A 615 33.44 -28.00 -10.18
CA ALA A 615 32.97 -27.29 -11.36
C ALA A 615 32.08 -28.17 -12.25
N GLU A 616 32.52 -29.39 -12.59
CA GLU A 616 31.73 -30.36 -13.36
C GLU A 616 30.38 -30.68 -12.71
N ALA A 617 30.35 -30.87 -11.39
CA ALA A 617 29.13 -31.23 -10.67
C ALA A 617 28.13 -30.06 -10.67
N VAL A 618 28.59 -28.83 -10.47
CA VAL A 618 27.75 -27.63 -10.58
C VAL A 618 27.25 -27.42 -12.01
N GLN A 619 28.12 -27.57 -13.02
CA GLN A 619 27.76 -27.50 -14.43
C GLN A 619 26.70 -28.55 -14.82
N ARG A 620 26.89 -29.81 -14.41
CA ARG A 620 25.95 -30.92 -14.66
C ARG A 620 24.59 -30.69 -14.02
N SER A 621 24.58 -30.12 -12.81
CA SER A 621 23.36 -29.73 -12.11
C SER A 621 22.61 -28.62 -12.85
N ARG A 622 23.32 -27.56 -13.24
CA ARG A 622 22.78 -26.42 -14.01
C ARG A 622 22.36 -26.77 -15.44
N ALA A 623 22.92 -27.81 -16.03
CA ALA A 623 22.51 -28.36 -17.32
C ALA A 623 21.22 -29.20 -17.27
N GLY A 624 20.55 -29.32 -16.11
CA GLY A 624 19.34 -30.12 -15.96
C GLY A 624 19.58 -31.63 -15.99
N LEU A 625 20.84 -32.08 -15.92
CA LEU A 625 21.22 -33.50 -15.94
C LEU A 625 21.22 -34.15 -14.55
N ALA A 626 20.77 -33.42 -13.52
CA ALA A 626 20.61 -33.88 -12.15
C ALA A 626 19.12 -34.06 -11.78
N ASP A 627 18.84 -34.92 -10.81
CA ASP A 627 17.50 -35.14 -10.26
C ASP A 627 17.03 -33.89 -9.48
N PRO A 628 15.91 -33.23 -9.87
CA PRO A 628 15.40 -32.03 -9.19
C PRO A 628 15.08 -32.22 -7.70
N ASN A 629 14.92 -33.47 -7.24
CA ASN A 629 14.62 -33.80 -5.85
C ASN A 629 15.88 -33.96 -4.98
N LYS A 630 17.07 -33.66 -5.51
CA LYS A 630 18.36 -33.79 -4.81
C LYS A 630 19.06 -32.42 -4.69
N PRO A 631 19.93 -32.23 -3.66
CA PRO A 631 20.75 -31.01 -3.56
C PRO A 631 21.64 -30.84 -4.80
N LEU A 632 21.94 -29.59 -5.16
CA LEU A 632 22.62 -29.22 -6.41
C LEU A 632 23.91 -30.02 -6.63
N ALA A 633 24.66 -30.21 -5.56
CA ALA A 633 25.75 -31.18 -5.45
C ALA A 633 25.94 -31.59 -3.97
N SER A 634 26.72 -32.64 -3.75
CA SER A 634 27.13 -33.09 -2.41
C SER A 634 28.57 -33.58 -2.49
N PHE A 635 29.43 -33.11 -1.59
CA PHE A 635 30.88 -33.34 -1.65
C PHE A 635 31.44 -33.77 -0.29
N LEU A 636 32.45 -34.65 -0.32
CA LEU A 636 33.19 -35.10 0.86
C LEU A 636 34.68 -34.76 0.69
N PHE A 637 35.12 -33.62 1.23
CA PHE A 637 36.50 -33.16 1.07
C PHE A 637 37.47 -33.88 2.02
N MET A 638 38.09 -34.95 1.52
CA MET A 638 39.13 -35.74 2.20
C MET A 638 40.53 -35.10 2.06
N GLY A 639 41.51 -35.56 2.86
CA GLY A 639 42.87 -34.99 2.91
C GLY A 639 43.22 -34.25 4.22
N PRO A 640 44.41 -33.61 4.33
CA PRO A 640 44.88 -32.96 5.56
C PRO A 640 44.10 -31.70 5.97
N THR A 641 44.44 -31.13 7.13
CA THR A 641 44.01 -29.78 7.52
C THR A 641 44.85 -28.69 6.82
N GLY A 642 44.32 -27.47 6.70
CA GLY A 642 45.04 -26.33 6.10
C GLY A 642 45.12 -26.28 4.57
N VAL A 643 44.95 -27.41 3.86
CA VAL A 643 45.12 -27.54 2.38
C VAL A 643 44.02 -26.87 1.52
N GLY A 644 43.35 -25.84 2.03
CA GLY A 644 42.35 -25.07 1.26
C GLY A 644 40.93 -25.66 1.21
N LYS A 645 40.64 -26.82 1.81
CA LYS A 645 39.26 -27.40 1.84
C LYS A 645 38.17 -26.39 2.22
N THR A 646 38.39 -25.66 3.31
CA THR A 646 37.45 -24.66 3.81
C THR A 646 37.43 -23.40 2.94
N GLU A 647 38.51 -23.10 2.22
CA GLU A 647 38.48 -22.03 1.21
C GLU A 647 37.68 -22.44 -0.02
N LEU A 648 37.76 -23.70 -0.47
CA LEU A 648 36.92 -24.22 -1.56
C LEU A 648 35.41 -24.18 -1.21
N CYS A 649 35.05 -24.27 0.08
CA CYS A 649 33.69 -24.00 0.57
C CYS A 649 33.34 -22.49 0.71
N LYS A 650 34.33 -21.59 0.75
CA LYS A 650 34.17 -20.11 0.86
C LYS A 650 34.32 -19.40 -0.49
N VAL A 651 34.83 -20.06 -1.52
CA VAL A 651 34.66 -19.61 -2.90
C VAL A 651 33.27 -20.07 -3.31
N ASP A 652 32.29 -19.23 -3.04
CA ASP A 652 30.92 -19.49 -3.47
C ASP A 652 30.91 -19.66 -5.00
N PRO A 653 30.48 -20.81 -5.54
CA PRO A 653 30.39 -21.03 -6.98
C PRO A 653 29.28 -20.17 -7.62
N THR A 654 28.44 -19.54 -6.79
CA THR A 654 27.43 -18.55 -7.16
C THR A 654 27.86 -17.13 -6.75
N PRO A 655 27.71 -16.12 -7.61
CA PRO A 655 28.31 -14.80 -7.37
C PRO A 655 27.47 -13.90 -6.41
N ALA A 656 27.63 -14.08 -5.10
CA ALA A 656 27.07 -13.21 -4.06
C ALA A 656 28.09 -12.92 -2.93
N PRO A 657 28.55 -11.67 -2.73
CA PRO A 657 29.52 -11.35 -1.68
C PRO A 657 29.04 -10.31 -0.64
N GLN A 658 28.87 -10.74 0.62
CA GLN A 658 28.61 -9.92 1.84
C GLN A 658 27.20 -9.28 1.89
N ALA A 659 26.40 -9.34 2.97
CA ALA A 659 26.36 -10.06 4.27
C ALA A 659 24.92 -9.86 4.85
N PRO A 660 24.43 -10.53 5.93
CA PRO A 660 25.08 -11.45 6.88
C PRO A 660 24.62 -12.92 6.71
N ARG A 661 24.60 -13.72 7.78
CA ARG A 661 24.46 -15.19 7.76
C ARG A 661 23.02 -15.67 8.02
N LEU A 662 22.50 -16.55 7.15
CA LEU A 662 21.77 -17.82 7.41
C LEU A 662 20.73 -18.11 6.29
N PRO A 663 20.48 -19.37 5.89
CA PRO A 663 21.34 -20.55 5.86
C PRO A 663 21.50 -21.16 4.44
N PHE A 664 22.61 -21.86 4.17
CA PHE A 664 22.73 -22.69 2.96
C PHE A 664 21.78 -23.90 3.05
N ALA A 665 20.89 -24.08 2.06
CA ALA A 665 19.90 -25.17 2.04
C ALA A 665 20.12 -26.23 0.93
N SER A 666 20.91 -25.91 -0.11
CA SER A 666 21.02 -26.71 -1.34
C SER A 666 22.38 -27.40 -1.56
N LEU A 667 23.32 -27.27 -0.62
CA LEU A 667 24.63 -27.92 -0.61
C LEU A 667 24.85 -28.64 0.72
N SER A 668 24.94 -29.98 0.69
CA SER A 668 25.18 -30.79 1.89
C SER A 668 26.69 -31.03 2.08
N PHE A 669 27.27 -30.45 3.14
CA PHE A 669 28.68 -30.64 3.51
C PHE A 669 28.82 -31.52 4.75
N ILE A 670 29.69 -32.54 4.67
CA ILE A 670 30.06 -33.38 5.81
C ILE A 670 31.57 -33.28 6.01
N PHE A 671 32.00 -32.87 7.22
CA PHE A 671 33.40 -32.76 7.59
C PHE A 671 33.77 -33.85 8.61
N PHE A 672 34.90 -34.53 8.37
CA PHE A 672 35.52 -35.45 9.35
C PHE A 672 36.94 -34.97 9.68
N LEU A 673 37.21 -34.78 10.96
CA LEU A 673 38.53 -34.44 11.50
C LEU A 673 39.32 -35.72 11.78
N GLY A 674 39.96 -36.26 10.73
CA GLY A 674 40.82 -37.44 10.81
C GLY A 674 42.17 -37.14 11.49
N ALA A 675 42.20 -37.13 12.82
CA ALA A 675 43.44 -37.14 13.59
C ALA A 675 43.92 -38.59 13.74
N THR A 676 44.93 -38.99 12.95
CA THR A 676 45.53 -40.33 13.03
C THR A 676 47.04 -40.23 13.24
N CYS A 677 47.45 -40.33 14.51
CA CYS A 677 48.84 -40.59 14.86
C CYS A 677 49.13 -42.09 14.77
N THR A 678 50.02 -42.49 13.85
CA THR A 678 50.78 -43.75 13.96
C THR A 678 52.01 -43.68 13.06
N ALA A 679 53.20 -43.87 13.64
CA ALA A 679 54.40 -44.26 12.89
C ALA A 679 54.41 -45.78 12.69
N PRO A 680 55.21 -46.27 11.73
CA PRO A 680 56.38 -47.03 12.16
C PRO A 680 57.68 -46.64 11.43
N HIS A 681 58.79 -47.18 11.92
CA HIS A 681 60.14 -46.98 11.37
C HIS A 681 60.30 -47.44 9.92
N LEU A 682 61.12 -46.70 9.17
CA LEU A 682 62.23 -47.29 8.41
C LEU A 682 63.40 -46.29 8.40
N ALA A 683 64.62 -46.79 8.36
CA ALA A 683 65.85 -45.99 8.36
C ALA A 683 66.63 -46.22 7.07
N ASP A 684 67.32 -45.19 6.56
CA ASP A 684 68.79 -45.16 6.48
C ASP A 684 69.33 -43.99 5.63
N THR A 685 70.66 -43.85 5.65
CA THR A 685 71.54 -42.95 4.87
C THR A 685 71.71 -41.51 5.35
N GLU A 686 72.98 -41.22 5.67
CA GLU A 686 73.54 -39.96 6.17
C GLU A 686 73.78 -38.92 5.06
N ARG A 687 73.75 -37.60 5.35
CA ARG A 687 74.98 -36.77 5.53
C ARG A 687 74.74 -35.24 5.62
N SER A 688 75.04 -34.72 6.81
CA SER A 688 75.86 -33.53 7.09
C SER A 688 75.79 -32.27 6.20
N LEU A 689 75.41 -31.15 6.82
CA LEU A 689 76.37 -30.07 7.15
C LEU A 689 75.85 -29.31 8.39
N ALA A 690 76.73 -28.61 9.12
CA ALA A 690 76.47 -28.14 10.49
C ALA A 690 76.43 -26.61 10.64
N GLY A 691 75.67 -26.12 11.63
CA GLY A 691 75.54 -24.68 11.93
C GLY A 691 74.98 -24.40 13.33
N SER A 692 75.84 -24.45 14.35
CA SER A 692 75.76 -23.80 15.70
C SER A 692 74.39 -23.64 16.41
N ALA A 693 74.30 -24.22 17.62
CA ALA A 693 73.24 -23.99 18.62
C ALA A 693 73.51 -22.69 19.47
N PRO A 694 72.72 -22.28 20.51
CA PRO A 694 72.24 -23.12 21.63
C PRO A 694 70.82 -22.89 22.22
N GLN A 695 70.26 -23.99 22.74
CA GLN A 695 69.43 -24.13 23.96
C GLN A 695 68.02 -23.49 24.09
N CYS A 696 67.15 -24.21 24.79
CA CYS A 696 65.73 -23.89 25.02
C CYS A 696 65.46 -23.53 26.49
N THR A 697 64.42 -22.72 26.75
CA THR A 697 63.63 -22.80 27.99
C THR A 697 62.13 -22.65 27.73
N THR A 698 61.38 -23.24 28.65
CA THR A 698 59.96 -23.60 28.58
C THR A 698 58.97 -22.42 28.60
N ALA A 699 58.04 -22.40 27.63
CA ALA A 699 56.68 -21.86 27.77
C ALA A 699 55.78 -22.59 26.74
N GLY A 700 54.51 -22.87 26.97
CA GLY A 700 53.60 -22.36 28.01
C GLY A 700 52.36 -21.80 27.32
N ALA A 701 51.37 -22.66 27.05
CA ALA A 701 50.22 -22.29 26.21
C ALA A 701 49.37 -21.18 26.85
N SER A 702 49.15 -20.10 26.13
CA SER A 702 48.33 -18.96 26.56
C SER A 702 47.23 -18.64 25.55
N VAL A 703 45.98 -18.66 26.02
CA VAL A 703 44.82 -18.19 25.27
C VAL A 703 44.76 -16.66 25.38
N ILE A 704 44.84 -15.95 24.26
CA ILE A 704 44.74 -14.48 24.22
C ILE A 704 43.30 -14.09 23.83
N PRO A 705 42.55 -13.35 24.69
CA PRO A 705 41.17 -12.98 24.42
C PRO A 705 41.06 -11.74 23.53
N VAL A 706 40.00 -11.68 22.72
CA VAL A 706 39.65 -10.49 21.93
C VAL A 706 39.01 -9.43 22.83
N ARG A 707 39.57 -8.21 22.85
CA ARG A 707 38.95 -7.06 23.51
C ARG A 707 37.77 -6.52 22.70
N LEU A 708 36.65 -6.30 23.38
CA LEU A 708 35.64 -5.33 22.94
C LEU A 708 36.06 -3.94 23.47
N GLY A 709 36.07 -2.94 22.59
CA GLY A 709 36.19 -1.53 22.95
C GLY A 709 34.89 -0.79 22.65
N GLY A 710 34.60 0.27 23.39
CA GLY A 710 33.39 1.07 23.18
C GLY A 710 33.45 2.41 23.92
N CYS A 711 32.63 3.35 23.46
CA CYS A 711 32.51 4.70 24.02
C CYS A 711 31.05 5.07 24.33
N HIS A 712 30.93 5.93 25.33
CA HIS A 712 29.75 6.54 25.97
C HIS A 712 28.69 7.14 25.00
N GLY A 713 27.44 7.40 25.40
CA GLY A 713 26.72 7.33 26.70
C GLY A 713 25.20 7.49 26.47
N ALA A 714 24.28 7.53 27.44
CA ALA A 714 24.38 7.87 28.86
C ALA A 714 23.35 7.11 29.75
N HIS A 715 23.30 7.43 31.06
CA HIS A 715 22.61 6.64 32.10
C HIS A 715 21.08 6.85 32.23
N ARG A 716 20.39 5.79 32.70
CA ARG A 716 19.42 5.84 33.82
C ARG A 716 19.34 4.46 34.52
N HIS A 717 19.03 4.47 35.82
CA HIS A 717 19.07 3.28 36.69
C HIS A 717 17.75 2.51 36.77
N VAL A 718 17.83 1.18 36.85
CA VAL A 718 16.89 0.33 37.62
C VAL A 718 17.72 -0.72 38.38
N ARG A 719 17.34 -1.03 39.63
CA ARG A 719 17.93 -2.12 40.45
C ARG A 719 17.09 -3.39 40.34
N VAL A 720 17.74 -4.54 40.33
CA VAL A 720 17.17 -5.82 40.81
C VAL A 720 18.28 -6.54 41.61
N HIS A 721 17.93 -7.09 42.78
CA HIS A 721 18.82 -7.93 43.61
C HIS A 721 18.46 -9.43 43.42
N GLY A 722 19.26 -10.34 44.00
CA GLY A 722 18.96 -11.78 44.03
C GLY A 722 17.70 -12.15 44.86
N GLU A 723 17.47 -13.44 45.17
CA GLU A 723 18.44 -14.54 45.20
C GLU A 723 17.77 -15.94 45.27
N VAL A 724 18.59 -17.01 45.14
CA VAL A 724 18.39 -18.39 45.65
C VAL A 724 17.18 -19.24 45.18
N CYS A 725 17.48 -20.41 44.61
CA CYS A 725 16.57 -21.56 44.50
C CYS A 725 16.62 -22.47 45.75
N ARG A 726 15.52 -23.17 46.07
CA ARG A 726 15.50 -24.29 47.04
C ARG A 726 14.83 -25.54 46.48
N GLN A 727 15.21 -26.70 47.02
CA GLN A 727 14.80 -28.04 46.61
C GLN A 727 13.44 -28.47 47.21
N PRO A 728 12.69 -29.37 46.56
CA PRO A 728 11.64 -30.15 47.21
C PRO A 728 12.17 -31.47 47.84
N PRO A 729 11.60 -31.97 48.95
CA PRO A 729 11.96 -33.25 49.57
C PRO A 729 11.18 -34.45 48.98
N ALA A 730 11.52 -35.67 49.40
CA ALA A 730 10.94 -36.92 48.88
C ALA A 730 10.52 -37.91 49.98
N GLY A 731 9.56 -38.80 49.67
CA GLY A 731 9.51 -40.16 50.25
C GLY A 731 8.15 -40.75 50.61
N ARG A 732 7.95 -42.03 50.19
CA ARG A 732 6.93 -43.02 50.64
C ARG A 732 5.46 -42.74 50.24
N ALA A 733 4.55 -43.70 50.05
CA ALA A 733 4.55 -45.13 49.62
C ALA A 733 3.06 -45.51 49.31
N ALA A 734 2.58 -46.71 48.91
CA ALA A 734 3.13 -48.06 48.64
C ALA A 734 2.16 -48.86 47.72
N GLY A 735 2.56 -50.04 47.22
CA GLY A 735 1.64 -51.11 46.76
C GLY A 735 1.25 -51.16 45.25
N VAL A 736 0.97 -52.31 44.62
CA VAL A 736 1.80 -53.51 44.30
C VAL A 736 1.04 -54.45 43.34
N ARG A 737 1.58 -54.73 42.13
CA ARG A 737 1.19 -55.81 41.15
C ARG A 737 -0.30 -55.79 40.68
N GLY A 738 -0.82 -56.51 39.68
CA GLY A 738 -0.35 -57.46 38.64
C GLY A 738 -1.59 -58.17 38.01
N LEU A 739 -1.62 -58.85 36.84
CA LEU A 739 -0.67 -59.10 35.74
C LEU A 739 -1.44 -59.61 34.47
N ARG A 740 -0.90 -59.37 33.25
CA ARG A 740 -1.09 -60.07 31.94
C ARG A 740 -2.48 -60.62 31.49
N GLY A 741 -2.93 -60.13 30.32
CA GLY A 741 -3.12 -60.96 29.10
C GLY A 741 -4.54 -61.39 28.66
N GLY A 742 -4.85 -61.28 27.36
CA GLY A 742 -6.05 -61.88 26.75
C GLY A 742 -6.49 -61.33 25.37
N ARG A 743 -6.55 -62.22 24.36
CA ARG A 743 -7.41 -62.23 23.14
C ARG A 743 -8.10 -63.63 23.14
N PRO A 744 -9.13 -63.99 22.33
CA PRO A 744 -9.62 -63.38 21.07
C PRO A 744 -11.18 -63.38 20.84
N ALA A 745 -11.58 -63.10 19.58
CA ALA A 745 -12.69 -63.72 18.80
C ALA A 745 -14.16 -63.20 18.83
N ASP A 746 -14.59 -62.78 17.63
CA ASP A 746 -15.85 -63.01 16.87
C ASP A 746 -17.27 -62.93 17.46
N ARG A 747 -18.07 -62.05 16.81
CA ARG A 747 -19.47 -62.16 16.29
C ARG A 747 -19.93 -60.73 15.90
N GLY A 748 -20.74 -60.46 14.87
CA GLY A 748 -21.38 -61.30 13.86
C GLY A 748 -22.86 -60.89 13.67
N GLY A 749 -23.24 -60.24 12.55
CA GLY A 749 -24.64 -59.88 12.28
C GLY A 749 -24.89 -58.81 11.19
N ALA A 750 -25.38 -59.26 10.02
CA ALA A 750 -26.40 -58.55 9.21
C ALA A 750 -27.80 -59.13 9.62
N PRO A 751 -28.99 -58.84 9.01
CA PRO A 751 -29.31 -58.34 7.66
C PRO A 751 -30.50 -57.31 7.72
N PRO A 752 -31.52 -57.25 6.82
CA PRO A 752 -31.64 -57.63 5.40
C PRO A 752 -32.14 -56.48 4.48
N ALA A 753 -32.31 -56.78 3.18
CA ALA A 753 -33.12 -56.00 2.24
C ALA A 753 -34.38 -56.79 1.82
N LEU A 754 -35.45 -56.10 1.40
CA LEU A 754 -36.66 -56.71 0.84
C LEU A 754 -37.22 -55.90 -0.34
N HIS A 755 -38.12 -56.56 -1.09
CA HIS A 755 -38.79 -56.23 -2.37
C HIS A 755 -39.23 -54.75 -2.58
N GLY A 756 -39.47 -54.27 -3.80
CA GLY A 756 -39.67 -54.96 -5.08
C GLY A 756 -41.15 -54.94 -5.52
N GLY A 757 -41.49 -54.14 -6.53
CA GLY A 757 -42.84 -53.96 -7.07
C GLY A 757 -42.79 -53.28 -8.45
N ALA A 758 -43.81 -53.45 -9.30
CA ALA A 758 -43.69 -53.19 -10.74
C ALA A 758 -45.02 -52.79 -11.45
N ALA A 759 -44.85 -52.31 -12.70
CA ALA A 759 -45.81 -52.22 -13.82
C ALA A 759 -46.82 -51.05 -13.89
N GLY A 760 -47.12 -50.64 -15.14
CA GLY A 760 -48.00 -49.53 -15.55
C GLY A 760 -47.19 -48.40 -16.25
N ARG A 761 -47.21 -48.18 -17.58
CA ARG A 761 -48.30 -47.88 -18.55
C ARG A 761 -49.00 -46.52 -18.29
N ASP A 762 -49.21 -45.63 -19.26
CA ASP A 762 -48.81 -45.52 -20.69
C ASP A 762 -48.76 -44.02 -21.06
N GLY A 763 -48.12 -43.62 -22.18
CA GLY A 763 -48.26 -42.24 -22.71
C GLY A 763 -47.12 -41.70 -23.60
N GLU A 764 -47.44 -41.47 -24.87
CA GLU A 764 -47.00 -40.45 -25.86
C GLU A 764 -45.83 -39.48 -25.51
N GLY A 765 -44.94 -39.08 -26.43
CA GLY A 765 -44.79 -39.39 -27.86
C GLY A 765 -43.98 -38.30 -28.61
N ALA A 766 -43.26 -38.66 -29.71
CA ALA A 766 -42.43 -37.77 -30.58
C ALA A 766 -41.22 -37.08 -29.89
N ARG A 767 -40.08 -36.73 -30.53
CA ARG A 767 -39.35 -37.06 -31.79
C ARG A 767 -37.85 -36.94 -31.43
N ARG A 768 -36.90 -37.79 -31.88
CA ARG A 768 -36.12 -37.71 -33.15
C ARG A 768 -35.64 -36.27 -33.53
N CYS A 769 -34.41 -36.02 -33.95
CA CYS A 769 -33.29 -36.91 -34.36
C CYS A 769 -31.94 -36.15 -34.47
N LEU A 770 -30.81 -36.90 -34.39
CA LEU A 770 -29.42 -36.60 -34.84
C LEU A 770 -28.72 -35.32 -34.29
N GLN A 771 -27.42 -35.26 -34.02
CA GLN A 771 -26.24 -36.12 -34.28
C GLN A 771 -25.63 -36.09 -35.70
N CYS A 772 -24.83 -35.05 -35.97
CA CYS A 772 -23.59 -35.01 -36.78
C CYS A 772 -22.84 -33.73 -36.33
N ALA A 773 -21.52 -33.64 -36.10
CA ALA A 773 -20.32 -34.32 -36.62
C ALA A 773 -19.80 -33.74 -37.96
N THR A 774 -19.07 -32.63 -37.87
CA THR A 774 -18.11 -32.13 -38.88
C THR A 774 -16.93 -31.48 -38.18
N ALA A 775 -15.70 -31.79 -38.61
CA ALA A 775 -14.51 -31.04 -38.25
C ALA A 775 -14.27 -29.90 -39.26
N GLY A 776 -13.59 -28.84 -38.83
CA GLY A 776 -13.13 -27.75 -39.69
C GLY A 776 -11.97 -27.03 -39.03
N ALA A 777 -10.85 -26.90 -39.73
CA ALA A 777 -9.73 -26.07 -39.33
C ALA A 777 -9.76 -24.76 -40.11
N GLY A 778 -9.29 -23.68 -39.48
CA GLY A 778 -9.16 -22.33 -40.02
C GLY A 778 -8.40 -21.49 -39.02
#